data_AF-A0A7R9P761-F1
#
_entry.id   AF-A0A7R9P761-F1
#
_cell.length_a   1.000
_cell.length_b   1.000
_cell.length_c   1.000
_cell.angle_alpha   90.00
_cell.angle_beta   90.00
_cell.angle_gamma   90.00
#
_symmetry.space_group_name_H-M   'P 1'
#
loop_
_entity.id
_entity.type
_entity.pdbx_description
1 polymer ?
#
loop_
_entity_poly.entity_id
_entity_poly.type
_entity_poly.pdbx_seq_one_letter_code
_entity_poly.pdbx_strand_id
1 'polypeptide(L)'
;MEVFQNMWFTPIRERPNLDSAALLRKVMNITDVVAASRDMGLEWFEQLLLSLFKPKEDKEDSTKVNIEPPKALLTACKQIVDCLIENVLRLEETSYNEESGKGSSQRLVACLTTLYLFSKIRPQLLVNHAITLQPYLSLKCQTQGDYQIISSVARTLELVVPLMEHPSETFLAQLEEDSVKLILQHDRTVVASCLSCLGSVVNNVTRNFKLIRDCFKKYYGHLTDYKKIYEKEPENPMLVKCRPFFRRALFTVGLLLRHFDFMDKDVINGLPEDIKDQVFETLLYFVQQPRAKLSKQENLKEMGDVSSGMASTVIQLYLKEILESFLHPNIGVRHAALKVIQLILAQGLVHPVQIVPYLICMSTDVEKAVSHSADKQLQDIEKKYPGFIHMKSQSGIRLSYKLQKILQQSDAMGVVRGFRVREGEIPGALNGFLYSILRSTKQQRRALVLSILKQFDDQVGLIPNGIQNQNEHGELNPQTGTITVPSYLEEEEDEDEEVLLARVPEDTTTLQDCITASQGCLLLLVLKDHLKELYGISDAKITQYSPSESAKIYEKAVSRKSHSCFDPKATILKLKQGSPPSVLDEASRKALVDQYLDFKQLMLKFDPDDDDDEIQLKPPTIKAGVDEVVVVESSDNNAIHIVLPPQPQIQSLPQQPQSLVFQTGYSEQKDIPHKIPKLTIVPPRPPEVKETRHHRSHKSHRLEKHKKHRHKKKRRRYGDDEENSEHEFSDPDFLV
;
A
#
# COMPACT_ATOMS: atom_id res chain seq x y z
N MET A 1 4.33 19.32 -21.69
CA MET A 1 2.96 19.84 -21.88
C MET A 1 2.92 20.85 -23.04
N GLU A 2 3.69 21.94 -23.00
CA GLU A 2 3.72 22.97 -24.05
C GLU A 2 4.08 22.42 -25.45
N VAL A 3 5.01 21.46 -25.52
CA VAL A 3 5.38 20.78 -26.78
C VAL A 3 4.17 20.12 -27.44
N PHE A 4 3.38 19.35 -26.69
CA PHE A 4 2.17 18.71 -27.20
C PHE A 4 1.09 19.72 -27.58
N GLN A 5 0.95 20.80 -26.81
CA GLN A 5 0.01 21.88 -27.11
C GLN A 5 0.34 22.51 -28.48
N ASN A 6 1.61 22.83 -28.73
CA ASN A 6 2.04 23.46 -29.97
C ASN A 6 1.95 22.50 -31.16
N MET A 7 2.34 21.23 -30.96
CA MET A 7 2.37 20.22 -32.02
C MET A 7 0.98 19.76 -32.47
N TRP A 8 0.09 19.43 -31.52
CA TRP A 8 -1.21 18.85 -31.83
C TRP A 8 -2.34 19.87 -31.76
N PHE A 9 -2.35 20.71 -30.72
CA PHE A 9 -3.53 21.51 -30.36
C PHE A 9 -3.50 22.96 -30.87
N THR A 10 -2.75 23.21 -31.95
CA THR A 10 -2.76 24.46 -32.71
C THR A 10 -3.71 24.36 -33.91
N PRO A 11 -4.65 25.31 -34.12
CA PRO A 11 -5.53 25.30 -35.29
C PRO A 11 -4.76 25.32 -36.61
N ILE A 12 -5.25 24.57 -37.59
CA ILE A 12 -4.74 24.65 -38.96
C ILE A 12 -5.47 25.79 -39.67
N ARG A 13 -4.71 26.65 -40.36
CA ARG A 13 -5.23 27.85 -41.02
C ARG A 13 -6.15 27.44 -42.19
N GLU A 14 -7.27 28.14 -42.32
CA GLU A 14 -8.34 27.83 -43.28
C GLU A 14 -8.20 28.55 -44.64
N ARG A 15 -7.12 29.30 -44.91
CA ARG A 15 -7.04 30.17 -46.10
C ARG A 15 -6.06 29.67 -47.17
N PRO A 16 -6.47 29.50 -48.45
CA PRO A 16 -7.84 29.68 -49.00
C PRO A 16 -8.78 28.49 -48.73
N ASN A 17 -8.24 27.30 -48.49
CA ASN A 17 -8.95 26.11 -48.01
C ASN A 17 -8.21 25.55 -46.78
N LEU A 18 -8.90 24.77 -45.95
CA LEU A 18 -8.26 24.00 -44.89
C LEU A 18 -7.25 23.03 -45.49
N ASP A 19 -6.02 23.00 -44.97
CA ASP A 19 -5.02 21.99 -45.34
C ASP A 19 -5.40 20.64 -44.73
N SER A 20 -6.33 19.94 -45.38
CA SER A 20 -6.84 18.63 -44.95
C SER A 20 -5.75 17.57 -44.90
N ALA A 21 -4.68 17.71 -45.70
CA ALA A 21 -3.56 16.77 -45.67
C ALA A 21 -2.70 16.95 -44.42
N ALA A 22 -2.42 18.20 -44.02
CA ALA A 22 -1.74 18.48 -42.76
C ALA A 22 -2.60 18.10 -41.54
N LEU A 23 -3.92 18.33 -41.61
CA LEU A 23 -4.84 17.93 -40.55
C LEU A 23 -4.91 16.42 -40.39
N LEU A 24 -5.03 15.69 -41.49
CA LEU A 24 -5.03 14.23 -41.48
C LEU A 24 -3.70 13.69 -40.94
N ARG A 25 -2.55 14.25 -41.35
CA ARG A 25 -1.24 13.83 -40.83
C ARG A 25 -1.13 14.02 -39.32
N LYS A 26 -1.66 15.14 -38.81
CA LYS A 26 -1.75 15.42 -37.37
C LYS A 26 -2.66 14.42 -36.64
N VAL A 27 -3.84 14.14 -37.20
CA VAL A 27 -4.78 13.16 -36.64
C VAL A 27 -4.15 11.76 -36.59
N MET A 28 -3.51 11.32 -37.68
CA MET A 28 -2.83 10.03 -37.75
C MET A 28 -1.72 9.92 -36.69
N ASN A 29 -0.93 10.98 -36.50
CA ASN A 29 0.11 11.01 -35.48
C ASN A 29 -0.47 10.83 -34.06
N ILE A 30 -1.60 11.48 -33.75
CA ILE A 30 -2.28 11.31 -32.46
C ILE A 30 -2.78 9.88 -32.30
N THR A 31 -3.45 9.33 -33.32
CA THR A 31 -4.01 7.97 -33.24
C THR A 31 -2.92 6.90 -33.15
N ASP A 32 -1.78 7.10 -33.81
CA ASP A 32 -0.63 6.18 -33.73
C ASP A 32 -0.03 6.16 -32.32
N VAL A 33 0.08 7.32 -31.67
CA VAL A 33 0.53 7.41 -30.28
C VAL A 33 -0.46 6.72 -29.33
N VAL A 34 -1.76 6.92 -29.52
CA VAL A 34 -2.81 6.24 -28.73
C VAL A 34 -2.75 4.73 -28.92
N ALA A 35 -2.57 4.25 -30.16
CA ALA A 35 -2.44 2.83 -30.46
C ALA A 35 -1.20 2.21 -29.81
N ALA A 36 -0.05 2.88 -29.92
CA ALA A 36 1.22 2.40 -29.34
C ALA A 36 1.22 2.42 -27.80
N SER A 37 0.48 3.34 -27.18
CA SER A 37 0.47 3.51 -25.71
C SER A 37 -0.61 2.69 -25.01
N ARG A 38 -1.35 1.84 -25.74
CA ARG A 38 -2.53 1.15 -25.23
C ARG A 38 -2.23 0.25 -24.04
N ASP A 39 -1.13 -0.49 -24.08
CA ASP A 39 -0.78 -1.48 -23.03
C ASP A 39 -0.27 -0.81 -21.74
N MET A 40 0.21 0.43 -21.83
CA MET A 40 0.69 1.21 -20.69
C MET A 40 -0.43 1.96 -19.95
N GLY A 41 -1.64 1.98 -20.50
CA GLY A 41 -2.75 2.80 -20.02
C GLY A 41 -2.79 4.18 -20.70
N LEU A 42 -4.00 4.72 -20.84
CA LEU A 42 -4.26 6.00 -21.51
C LEU A 42 -4.52 7.15 -20.53
N GLU A 43 -4.34 6.94 -19.21
CA GLU A 43 -4.62 7.98 -18.22
C GLU A 43 -3.73 9.22 -18.41
N TRP A 44 -2.51 9.05 -18.92
CA TRP A 44 -1.61 10.17 -19.20
C TRP A 44 -2.19 11.11 -20.27
N PHE A 45 -2.87 10.57 -21.29
CA PHE A 45 -3.49 11.37 -22.36
C PHE A 45 -4.75 12.06 -21.86
N GLU A 46 -5.52 11.38 -21.01
CA GLU A 46 -6.65 12.01 -20.30
C GLU A 46 -6.18 13.18 -19.43
N GLN A 47 -5.10 13.01 -18.66
CA GLN A 47 -4.52 14.09 -17.85
C GLN A 47 -3.95 15.22 -18.72
N LEU A 48 -3.35 14.90 -19.87
CA LEU A 48 -2.90 15.90 -20.83
C LEU A 48 -4.09 16.75 -21.31
N LEU A 49 -5.16 16.11 -21.80
CA LEU A 49 -6.35 16.81 -22.26
C LEU A 49 -7.00 17.63 -21.12
N LEU A 50 -7.19 17.04 -19.94
CA LEU A 50 -7.72 17.75 -18.76
C LEU A 50 -6.89 19.01 -18.44
N SER A 51 -5.57 18.90 -18.49
CA SER A 51 -4.69 20.04 -18.22
C SER A 51 -4.74 21.10 -19.32
N LEU A 52 -4.96 20.73 -20.58
CA LEU A 52 -5.11 21.68 -21.69
C LEU A 52 -6.40 22.48 -21.58
N PHE A 53 -7.47 21.84 -21.11
CA PHE A 53 -8.76 22.49 -20.89
C PHE A 53 -8.88 23.22 -19.54
N LYS A 54 -7.88 23.11 -18.66
CA LYS A 54 -7.84 23.86 -17.40
C LYS A 54 -7.69 25.36 -17.71
N PRO A 55 -8.56 26.23 -17.17
CA PRO A 55 -8.43 27.67 -17.37
C PRO A 55 -7.07 28.16 -16.86
N LYS A 56 -6.40 29.01 -17.65
CA LYS A 56 -5.14 29.63 -17.23
C LYS A 56 -5.47 30.73 -16.22
N GLU A 57 -4.81 30.70 -15.06
CA GLU A 57 -4.85 31.82 -14.12
C GLU A 57 -4.07 32.98 -14.75
N ASP A 58 -4.79 34.05 -15.13
CA ASP A 58 -4.15 35.27 -15.62
C ASP A 58 -3.38 35.93 -14.47
N LYS A 59 -2.05 35.94 -14.56
CA LYS A 59 -1.15 36.54 -13.55
C LYS A 59 -1.32 38.07 -13.42
N GLU A 60 -1.97 38.72 -14.40
CA GLU A 60 -2.10 40.18 -14.47
C GLU A 60 -3.42 40.72 -13.92
N ASP A 61 -4.44 39.89 -13.68
CA ASP A 61 -5.74 40.34 -13.19
C ASP A 61 -6.44 39.27 -12.35
N SER A 62 -6.07 39.18 -11.07
CA SER A 62 -6.65 38.25 -10.08
C SER A 62 -8.16 38.39 -9.87
N THR A 63 -8.82 39.37 -10.52
CA THR A 63 -10.26 39.60 -10.43
C THR A 63 -11.06 39.01 -11.60
N LYS A 64 -10.41 38.52 -12.66
CA LYS A 64 -11.06 37.80 -13.78
C LYS A 64 -10.69 36.33 -13.77
N VAL A 65 -11.54 35.50 -13.15
CA VAL A 65 -11.51 34.07 -13.38
C VAL A 65 -12.00 33.83 -14.81
N ASN A 66 -11.09 33.60 -15.75
CA ASN A 66 -11.46 33.24 -17.11
C ASN A 66 -11.91 31.77 -17.10
N ILE A 67 -13.22 31.51 -17.05
CA ILE A 67 -13.78 30.17 -16.84
C ILE A 67 -13.68 29.31 -18.13
N GLU A 68 -13.55 29.93 -19.31
CA GLU A 68 -13.61 29.23 -20.58
C GLU A 68 -12.23 28.91 -21.20
N PRO A 69 -12.06 27.73 -21.82
CA PRO A 69 -10.81 27.36 -22.47
C PRO A 69 -10.54 28.25 -23.71
N PRO A 70 -9.26 28.40 -24.12
CA PRO A 70 -8.91 29.25 -25.25
C PRO A 70 -9.67 28.87 -26.53
N LYS A 71 -10.27 29.86 -27.22
CA LYS A 71 -11.03 29.63 -28.47
C LYS A 71 -10.21 28.90 -29.54
N ALA A 72 -8.92 29.21 -29.65
CA ALA A 72 -8.02 28.51 -30.56
C ALA A 72 -7.91 27.01 -30.22
N LEU A 73 -7.81 26.64 -28.94
CA LEU A 73 -7.80 25.23 -28.53
C LEU A 73 -9.11 24.53 -28.91
N LEU A 74 -10.24 25.19 -28.70
CA LEU A 74 -11.55 24.65 -29.08
C LEU A 74 -11.66 24.42 -30.60
N THR A 75 -11.20 25.38 -31.40
CA THR A 75 -11.16 25.23 -32.87
C THR A 75 -10.26 24.07 -33.29
N ALA A 76 -9.07 23.92 -32.70
CA ALA A 76 -8.17 22.82 -33.01
C ALA A 76 -8.79 21.45 -32.65
N CYS A 77 -9.36 21.33 -31.46
CA CYS A 77 -10.01 20.09 -31.03
C CYS A 77 -11.22 19.74 -31.90
N LYS A 78 -12.01 20.74 -32.32
CA LYS A 78 -13.11 20.52 -33.25
C LYS A 78 -12.61 20.01 -34.62
N GLN A 79 -11.60 20.67 -35.20
CA GLN A 79 -10.98 20.22 -36.45
C GLN A 79 -10.45 18.78 -36.36
N ILE A 80 -9.84 18.41 -35.22
CA ILE A 80 -9.34 17.05 -34.97
C ILE A 80 -10.49 16.04 -34.90
N VAL A 81 -11.56 16.34 -34.15
CA VAL A 81 -12.73 15.45 -34.01
C VAL A 81 -13.45 15.27 -35.35
N ASP A 82 -13.70 16.36 -36.08
CA ASP A 82 -14.37 16.31 -37.39
C ASP A 82 -13.55 15.46 -38.38
N CYS A 83 -12.23 15.68 -38.44
CA CYS A 83 -11.34 14.89 -39.30
C CYS A 83 -11.21 13.42 -38.85
N LEU A 84 -11.27 13.13 -37.55
CA LEU A 84 -11.32 11.76 -37.04
C LEU A 84 -12.58 11.03 -37.51
N ILE A 85 -13.75 11.68 -37.47
CA ILE A 85 -15.02 11.10 -37.94
C ILE A 85 -14.96 10.84 -39.46
N GLU A 86 -14.49 11.80 -40.26
CA GLU A 86 -14.28 11.59 -41.70
C GLU A 86 -13.33 10.43 -41.99
N ASN A 87 -12.23 10.32 -41.23
CA ASN A 87 -11.27 9.23 -41.40
C ASN A 87 -11.87 7.86 -41.00
N VAL A 88 -12.71 7.81 -39.96
CA VAL A 88 -13.44 6.59 -39.58
C VAL A 88 -14.33 6.11 -40.73
N LEU A 89 -15.12 7.01 -41.34
CA LEU A 89 -15.97 6.69 -42.48
C LEU A 89 -15.15 6.21 -43.69
N ARG A 90 -14.03 6.88 -44.00
CA ARG A 90 -13.14 6.49 -45.10
C ARG A 90 -12.49 5.11 -44.89
N LEU A 91 -12.07 4.82 -43.67
CA LEU A 91 -11.49 3.51 -43.32
C LEU A 91 -12.51 2.39 -43.49
N GLU A 92 -13.79 2.67 -43.25
CA GLU A 92 -14.88 1.72 -43.48
C GLU A 92 -15.08 1.44 -44.97
N GLU A 93 -15.19 2.49 -45.80
CA GLU A 93 -15.31 2.36 -47.26
C GLU A 93 -14.14 1.57 -47.88
N THR A 94 -12.92 1.80 -47.38
CA THR A 94 -11.72 1.10 -47.85
C THR A 94 -11.72 -0.37 -47.41
N SER A 95 -12.29 -0.68 -46.24
CA SER A 95 -12.35 -2.05 -45.71
C SER A 95 -13.32 -2.96 -46.47
N TYR A 96 -14.32 -2.41 -47.16
CA TYR A 96 -15.18 -3.19 -48.06
C TYR A 96 -14.48 -3.60 -49.36
N ASN A 97 -13.39 -2.91 -49.74
CA ASN A 97 -12.74 -3.05 -51.04
C ASN A 97 -11.45 -3.89 -51.03
N GLU A 98 -10.87 -4.20 -49.86
CA GLU A 98 -9.61 -4.98 -49.75
C GLU A 98 -9.73 -6.16 -48.76
N GLU A 99 -9.30 -7.36 -49.17
CA GLU A 99 -9.30 -8.59 -48.34
C GLU A 99 -8.24 -8.60 -47.21
N SER A 100 -7.40 -7.56 -47.08
CA SER A 100 -6.36 -7.46 -46.04
C SER A 100 -6.84 -6.78 -44.75
N GLY A 101 -7.81 -7.39 -44.06
CA GLY A 101 -8.59 -6.78 -42.96
C GLY A 101 -7.92 -6.63 -41.57
N LYS A 102 -6.67 -7.03 -41.36
CA LYS A 102 -6.06 -6.99 -40.00
C LYS A 102 -5.52 -5.61 -39.58
N GLY A 103 -4.96 -4.85 -40.51
CA GLY A 103 -4.37 -3.53 -40.23
C GLY A 103 -5.39 -2.39 -40.15
N SER A 104 -6.49 -2.49 -40.91
CA SER A 104 -7.58 -1.49 -40.92
C SER A 104 -8.38 -1.50 -39.62
N SER A 105 -8.67 -2.69 -39.07
CA SER A 105 -9.42 -2.85 -37.81
C SER A 105 -8.70 -2.20 -36.61
N GLN A 106 -7.36 -2.33 -36.52
CA GLN A 106 -6.60 -1.71 -35.43
C GLN A 106 -6.58 -0.17 -35.53
N ARG A 107 -6.48 0.38 -36.75
CA ARG A 107 -6.56 1.83 -36.99
C ARG A 107 -7.95 2.37 -36.65
N LEU A 108 -9.00 1.63 -37.00
CA LEU A 108 -10.38 2.00 -36.67
C LEU A 108 -10.60 2.02 -35.15
N VAL A 109 -10.13 0.99 -34.44
CA VAL A 109 -10.13 0.96 -32.96
C VAL A 109 -9.40 2.17 -32.38
N ALA A 110 -8.22 2.53 -32.89
CA ALA A 110 -7.45 3.67 -32.41
C ALA A 110 -8.18 4.99 -32.61
N CYS A 111 -8.81 5.20 -33.78
CA CYS A 111 -9.61 6.40 -34.06
C CYS A 111 -10.80 6.53 -33.10
N LEU A 112 -11.59 5.47 -32.92
CA LEU A 112 -12.75 5.47 -32.03
C LEU A 112 -12.38 5.57 -30.55
N THR A 113 -11.26 4.96 -30.15
CA THR A 113 -10.71 5.12 -28.80
C THR A 113 -10.28 6.57 -28.57
N THR A 114 -9.66 7.21 -29.56
CA THR A 114 -9.27 8.62 -29.50
C THR A 114 -10.51 9.52 -29.40
N LEU A 115 -11.55 9.27 -30.18
CA LEU A 115 -12.83 9.98 -30.10
C LEU A 115 -13.47 9.86 -28.71
N TYR A 116 -13.42 8.67 -28.10
CA TYR A 116 -13.87 8.45 -26.73
C TYR A 116 -13.06 9.28 -25.71
N LEU A 117 -11.74 9.38 -25.85
CA LEU A 117 -10.92 10.22 -24.95
C LEU A 117 -11.30 11.70 -25.06
N PHE A 118 -11.59 12.20 -26.27
CA PHE A 118 -12.11 13.57 -26.44
C PHE A 118 -13.50 13.74 -25.82
N SER A 119 -14.38 12.73 -25.97
CA SER A 119 -15.74 12.76 -25.41
C SER A 119 -15.75 12.80 -23.89
N LYS A 120 -14.80 12.10 -23.24
CA LYS A 120 -14.62 12.11 -21.79
C LYS A 120 -14.32 13.49 -21.21
N ILE A 121 -13.59 14.32 -21.97
CA ILE A 121 -13.16 15.64 -21.50
C ILE A 121 -14.12 16.75 -21.92
N ARG A 122 -14.59 16.71 -23.17
CA ARG A 122 -15.52 17.73 -23.70
C ARG A 122 -16.52 17.10 -24.67
N PRO A 123 -17.59 16.45 -24.16
CA PRO A 123 -18.56 15.73 -24.97
C PRO A 123 -19.32 16.60 -25.97
N GLN A 124 -19.40 17.93 -25.74
CA GLN A 124 -20.04 18.87 -26.67
C GLN A 124 -19.43 18.85 -28.08
N LEU A 125 -18.15 18.44 -28.22
CA LEU A 125 -17.47 18.36 -29.52
C LEU A 125 -18.07 17.29 -30.44
N LEU A 126 -18.79 16.30 -29.89
CA LEU A 126 -19.28 15.13 -30.62
C LEU A 126 -20.80 15.09 -30.81
N VAL A 127 -21.54 16.08 -30.31
CA VAL A 127 -23.02 16.11 -30.34
C VAL A 127 -23.56 15.95 -31.75
N ASN A 128 -22.98 16.63 -32.72
CA ASN A 128 -23.40 16.55 -34.13
C ASN A 128 -23.01 15.23 -34.81
N HIS A 129 -22.14 14.43 -34.20
CA HIS A 129 -21.61 13.18 -34.74
C HIS A 129 -22.26 11.94 -34.11
N ALA A 130 -23.16 12.11 -33.14
CA ALA A 130 -23.78 11.00 -32.42
C ALA A 130 -24.57 10.05 -33.36
N ILE A 131 -25.30 10.61 -34.33
CA ILE A 131 -26.07 9.83 -35.31
C ILE A 131 -25.13 9.01 -36.20
N THR A 132 -24.02 9.61 -36.64
CA THR A 132 -22.98 8.93 -37.44
C THR A 132 -22.33 7.76 -36.72
N LEU A 133 -22.22 7.84 -35.38
CA LEU A 133 -21.60 6.80 -34.57
C LEU A 133 -22.54 5.65 -34.19
N GLN A 134 -23.87 5.84 -34.21
CA GLN A 134 -24.82 4.81 -33.76
C GLN A 134 -24.77 3.50 -34.56
N PRO A 135 -24.61 3.47 -35.90
CA PRO A 135 -24.54 2.23 -36.66
C PRO A 135 -23.44 1.28 -36.19
N TYR A 136 -22.36 1.80 -35.60
CA TYR A 136 -21.25 0.99 -35.08
C TYR A 136 -21.63 0.12 -33.88
N LEU A 137 -22.75 0.38 -33.20
CA LEU A 137 -23.31 -0.52 -32.18
C LEU A 137 -23.91 -1.79 -32.78
N SER A 138 -24.38 -1.72 -34.02
CA SER A 138 -25.00 -2.86 -34.72
C SER A 138 -24.00 -3.73 -35.50
N LEU A 139 -22.69 -3.49 -35.35
CA LEU A 139 -21.65 -4.30 -35.99
C LEU A 139 -21.69 -5.76 -35.50
N LYS A 140 -21.51 -6.70 -36.42
CA LYS A 140 -21.38 -8.12 -36.08
C LYS A 140 -20.04 -8.35 -35.37
N CYS A 141 -20.07 -8.64 -34.07
CA CYS A 141 -18.88 -8.98 -33.30
C CYS A 141 -18.22 -10.27 -33.82
N GLN A 142 -17.08 -10.17 -34.51
CA GLN A 142 -16.29 -11.32 -34.98
C GLN A 142 -14.87 -11.32 -34.44
N THR A 143 -14.31 -10.15 -34.15
CA THR A 143 -12.93 -9.95 -33.72
C THR A 143 -12.84 -9.20 -32.39
N GLN A 144 -11.69 -9.31 -31.71
CA GLN A 144 -11.38 -8.51 -30.51
C GLN A 144 -11.44 -7.00 -30.77
N GLY A 145 -11.18 -6.54 -32.00
CA GLY A 145 -11.32 -5.15 -32.39
C GLY A 145 -12.78 -4.67 -32.37
N ASP A 146 -13.71 -5.52 -32.82
CA ASP A 146 -15.13 -5.16 -32.89
C ASP A 146 -15.73 -4.91 -31.50
N TYR A 147 -15.38 -5.73 -30.51
CA TYR A 147 -15.79 -5.51 -29.13
C TYR A 147 -15.30 -4.17 -28.57
N GLN A 148 -14.10 -3.73 -28.97
CA GLN A 148 -13.51 -2.46 -28.55
C GLN A 148 -14.15 -1.28 -29.26
N ILE A 149 -14.49 -1.44 -30.54
CA ILE A 149 -15.25 -0.47 -31.33
C ILE A 149 -16.59 -0.20 -30.65
N ILE A 150 -17.37 -1.26 -30.39
CA ILE A 150 -18.68 -1.15 -29.75
C ILE A 150 -18.55 -0.52 -28.36
N SER A 151 -17.55 -0.92 -27.57
CA SER A 151 -17.35 -0.36 -26.24
C SER A 151 -17.01 1.13 -26.26
N SER A 152 -16.13 1.56 -27.16
CA SER A 152 -15.75 2.97 -27.33
C SER A 152 -16.92 3.82 -27.84
N VAL A 153 -17.71 3.30 -28.77
CA VAL A 153 -18.90 3.97 -29.31
C VAL A 153 -19.97 4.09 -28.24
N ALA A 154 -20.31 3.01 -27.54
CA ALA A 154 -21.31 3.04 -26.46
C ALA A 154 -20.94 4.05 -25.37
N ARG A 155 -19.68 4.07 -24.92
CA ARG A 155 -19.22 5.06 -23.92
C ARG A 155 -19.17 6.49 -24.46
N THR A 156 -18.99 6.67 -25.76
CA THR A 156 -19.08 8.00 -26.38
C THR A 156 -20.51 8.48 -26.41
N LEU A 157 -21.45 7.65 -26.87
CA LEU A 157 -22.87 7.97 -26.91
C LEU A 157 -23.46 8.20 -25.51
N GLU A 158 -23.00 7.45 -24.51
CA GLU A 158 -23.34 7.64 -23.09
C GLU A 158 -23.16 9.10 -22.62
N LEU A 159 -22.08 9.75 -23.06
CA LEU A 159 -21.72 11.11 -22.66
C LEU A 159 -22.32 12.18 -23.58
N VAL A 160 -22.54 11.85 -24.84
CA VAL A 160 -22.88 12.81 -25.89
C VAL A 160 -24.40 12.95 -26.06
N VAL A 161 -25.15 11.84 -26.04
CA VAL A 161 -26.60 11.85 -26.31
C VAL A 161 -27.40 12.70 -25.32
N PRO A 162 -27.12 12.70 -24.00
CA PRO A 162 -27.83 13.57 -23.06
C PRO A 162 -27.63 15.07 -23.30
N LEU A 163 -26.64 15.46 -24.10
CA LEU A 163 -26.35 16.86 -24.44
C LEU A 163 -26.98 17.30 -25.77
N MET A 164 -27.69 16.40 -26.47
CA MET A 164 -28.41 16.74 -27.69
C MET A 164 -29.67 17.54 -27.33
N GLU A 165 -29.87 18.69 -27.99
CA GLU A 165 -31.05 19.54 -27.75
C GLU A 165 -32.34 18.88 -28.24
N HIS A 166 -32.30 18.27 -29.43
CA HIS A 166 -33.47 17.66 -30.07
C HIS A 166 -33.12 16.32 -30.75
N PRO A 167 -32.79 15.28 -29.99
CA PRO A 167 -32.61 13.93 -30.54
C PRO A 167 -33.94 13.40 -31.09
N SER A 168 -33.91 12.71 -32.24
CA SER A 168 -35.13 12.14 -32.83
C SER A 168 -35.57 10.87 -32.07
N GLU A 169 -36.88 10.68 -31.93
CA GLU A 169 -37.43 9.51 -31.22
C GLU A 169 -37.02 8.18 -31.88
N THR A 170 -36.94 8.16 -33.22
CA THR A 170 -36.48 6.98 -33.98
C THR A 170 -35.02 6.63 -33.65
N PHE A 171 -34.15 7.63 -33.56
CA PHE A 171 -32.75 7.43 -33.17
C PHE A 171 -32.64 6.87 -31.75
N LEU A 172 -33.39 7.44 -30.81
CA LEU A 172 -33.38 7.01 -29.41
C LEU A 172 -33.93 5.58 -29.25
N ALA A 173 -35.02 5.24 -29.93
CA ALA A 173 -35.59 3.90 -29.91
C ALA A 173 -34.60 2.86 -30.48
N GLN A 174 -33.92 3.17 -31.58
CA GLN A 174 -32.92 2.27 -32.16
C GLN A 174 -31.72 2.09 -31.23
N LEU A 175 -31.26 3.18 -30.59
CA LEU A 175 -30.15 3.13 -29.63
C LEU A 175 -30.50 2.26 -28.42
N GLU A 176 -31.72 2.36 -27.89
CA GLU A 176 -32.21 1.49 -26.81
C GLU A 176 -32.26 0.02 -27.25
N GLU A 177 -32.81 -0.25 -28.43
CA GLU A 177 -32.95 -1.60 -28.98
C GLU A 177 -31.59 -2.27 -29.18
N ASP A 178 -30.65 -1.57 -29.84
CA ASP A 178 -29.30 -2.06 -30.09
C ASP A 178 -28.56 -2.30 -28.78
N SER A 179 -28.65 -1.37 -27.83
CA SER A 179 -28.03 -1.52 -26.51
C SER A 179 -28.54 -2.77 -25.79
N VAL A 180 -29.85 -3.01 -25.77
CA VAL A 180 -30.45 -4.19 -25.14
C VAL A 180 -30.03 -5.47 -25.85
N LYS A 181 -30.03 -5.52 -27.19
CA LYS A 181 -29.53 -6.67 -27.95
C LYS A 181 -28.10 -7.02 -27.56
N LEU A 182 -27.22 -6.01 -27.47
CA LEU A 182 -25.82 -6.21 -27.10
C LEU A 182 -25.68 -6.72 -25.65
N ILE A 183 -26.47 -6.19 -24.72
CA ILE A 183 -26.54 -6.65 -23.32
C ILE A 183 -27.02 -8.10 -23.23
N LEU A 184 -27.85 -8.58 -24.15
CA LEU A 184 -28.33 -9.96 -24.16
C LEU A 184 -27.32 -10.95 -24.75
N GLN A 185 -26.48 -10.52 -25.70
CA GLN A 185 -25.73 -11.44 -26.56
C GLN A 185 -24.20 -11.47 -26.34
N HIS A 186 -23.56 -10.37 -25.92
CA HIS A 186 -22.09 -10.26 -25.97
C HIS A 186 -21.36 -10.45 -24.64
N ASP A 187 -20.05 -10.24 -24.56
CA ASP A 187 -19.25 -10.50 -23.36
C ASP A 187 -19.42 -9.41 -22.28
N ARG A 188 -18.75 -9.62 -21.13
CA ARG A 188 -18.82 -8.75 -19.95
C ARG A 188 -18.47 -7.28 -20.25
N THR A 189 -17.48 -7.03 -21.10
CA THR A 189 -16.98 -5.66 -21.37
C THR A 189 -17.99 -4.85 -22.17
N VAL A 190 -18.54 -5.42 -23.24
CA VAL A 190 -19.60 -4.81 -24.04
C VAL A 190 -20.86 -4.57 -23.21
N VAL A 191 -21.27 -5.55 -22.40
CA VAL A 191 -22.44 -5.40 -21.51
C VAL A 191 -22.28 -4.21 -20.58
N ALA A 192 -21.10 -4.03 -19.99
CA ALA A 192 -20.85 -2.91 -19.09
C ALA A 192 -20.99 -1.56 -19.80
N SER A 193 -20.37 -1.40 -20.98
CA SER A 193 -20.45 -0.14 -21.74
C SER A 193 -21.86 0.13 -22.27
N CYS A 194 -22.57 -0.88 -22.78
CA CYS A 194 -23.91 -0.72 -23.32
C CYS A 194 -24.94 -0.45 -22.22
N LEU A 195 -24.81 -1.07 -21.04
CA LEU A 195 -25.72 -0.77 -19.93
C LEU A 195 -25.46 0.62 -19.31
N SER A 196 -24.20 1.06 -19.26
CA SER A 196 -23.87 2.44 -18.85
C SER A 196 -24.49 3.45 -19.80
N CYS A 197 -24.34 3.23 -21.11
CA CYS A 197 -24.97 4.03 -22.17
C CYS A 197 -26.50 4.03 -22.04
N LEU A 198 -27.12 2.85 -21.94
CA LEU A 198 -28.57 2.72 -21.78
C LEU A 198 -29.05 3.43 -20.51
N GLY A 199 -28.31 3.31 -19.40
CA GLY A 199 -28.57 4.02 -18.15
C GLY A 199 -28.60 5.54 -18.33
N SER A 200 -27.56 6.09 -18.96
CA SER A 200 -27.48 7.53 -19.24
C SER A 200 -28.62 8.01 -20.14
N VAL A 201 -28.90 7.29 -21.23
CA VAL A 201 -29.95 7.66 -22.20
C VAL A 201 -31.35 7.56 -21.58
N VAL A 202 -31.65 6.48 -20.86
CA VAL A 202 -32.99 6.27 -20.29
C VAL A 202 -33.25 7.21 -19.11
N ASN A 203 -32.29 7.42 -18.22
CA ASN A 203 -32.47 8.31 -17.07
C ASN A 203 -32.60 9.78 -17.48
N ASN A 204 -31.83 10.22 -18.48
CA ASN A 204 -31.72 11.64 -18.82
C ASN A 204 -32.60 12.07 -20.00
N VAL A 205 -32.92 11.16 -20.93
CA VAL A 205 -33.58 11.52 -22.20
C VAL A 205 -34.92 10.81 -22.39
N THR A 206 -34.94 9.48 -22.48
CA THR A 206 -36.14 8.76 -22.96
C THR A 206 -37.16 8.43 -21.88
N ARG A 207 -36.73 8.27 -20.63
CA ARG A 207 -37.55 7.82 -19.49
C ARG A 207 -38.31 6.51 -19.73
N ASN A 208 -37.82 5.66 -20.64
CA ASN A 208 -38.40 4.34 -20.92
C ASN A 208 -38.06 3.30 -19.83
N PHE A 209 -38.51 3.53 -18.60
CA PHE A 209 -38.23 2.64 -17.47
C PHE A 209 -38.91 1.27 -17.58
N LYS A 210 -39.94 1.14 -18.43
CA LYS A 210 -40.58 -0.15 -18.71
C LYS A 210 -39.58 -1.14 -19.32
N LEU A 211 -38.79 -0.71 -20.29
CA LEU A 211 -37.73 -1.51 -20.91
C LEU A 211 -36.75 -2.06 -19.86
N ILE A 212 -36.37 -1.21 -18.90
CA ILE A 212 -35.44 -1.55 -17.83
C ILE A 212 -36.03 -2.58 -16.88
N ARG A 213 -37.30 -2.44 -16.50
CA ARG A 213 -38.03 -3.42 -15.69
C ARG A 213 -38.13 -4.77 -16.37
N ASP A 214 -38.43 -4.80 -17.66
CA ASP A 214 -38.55 -6.04 -18.42
C ASP A 214 -37.20 -6.77 -18.49
N CYS A 215 -36.11 -6.02 -18.72
CA CYS A 215 -34.75 -6.56 -18.67
C CYS A 215 -34.38 -7.09 -17.27
N PHE A 216 -34.70 -6.32 -16.22
CA PHE A 216 -34.47 -6.72 -14.83
C PHE A 216 -35.22 -8.01 -14.47
N LYS A 217 -36.53 -8.09 -14.76
CA LYS A 217 -37.37 -9.27 -14.46
C LYS A 217 -36.80 -10.54 -15.09
N LYS A 218 -36.34 -10.45 -16.35
CA LYS A 218 -35.73 -11.58 -17.07
C LYS A 218 -34.49 -12.11 -16.36
N TYR A 219 -33.54 -11.23 -16.04
CA TYR A 219 -32.28 -11.66 -15.42
C TYR A 219 -32.41 -11.99 -13.93
N TYR A 220 -33.22 -11.25 -13.19
CA TYR A 220 -33.52 -11.59 -11.80
C TYR A 220 -34.22 -12.95 -11.70
N GLY A 221 -35.12 -13.26 -12.65
CA GLY A 221 -35.72 -14.59 -12.80
C GLY A 221 -34.67 -15.70 -12.83
N HIS A 222 -33.65 -15.58 -13.69
CA HIS A 222 -32.54 -16.56 -13.76
C HIS A 222 -31.77 -16.72 -12.44
N LEU A 223 -31.60 -15.65 -11.65
CA LEU A 223 -30.97 -15.74 -10.32
C LEU A 223 -31.84 -16.53 -9.35
N THR A 224 -33.14 -16.20 -9.29
CA THR A 224 -34.08 -16.87 -8.39
C THR A 224 -34.29 -18.34 -8.76
N ASP A 225 -34.32 -18.67 -10.06
CA ASP A 225 -34.46 -20.05 -10.52
C ASP A 225 -33.21 -20.87 -10.20
N TYR A 226 -32.02 -20.29 -10.41
CA TYR A 226 -30.77 -20.93 -10.01
C TYR A 226 -30.71 -21.16 -8.49
N LYS A 227 -31.12 -20.16 -7.68
CA LYS A 227 -31.23 -20.29 -6.22
C LYS A 227 -32.15 -21.43 -5.82
N LYS A 228 -33.37 -21.49 -6.38
CA LYS A 228 -34.35 -22.56 -6.11
C LYS A 228 -33.83 -23.95 -6.44
N ILE A 229 -33.11 -24.12 -7.55
CA ILE A 229 -32.53 -25.43 -7.93
C ILE A 229 -31.42 -25.78 -6.93
N TYR A 230 -30.55 -24.82 -6.61
CA TYR A 230 -29.41 -25.01 -5.72
C TYR A 230 -29.84 -25.33 -4.27
N GLU A 231 -30.91 -24.68 -3.77
CA GLU A 231 -31.48 -24.95 -2.44
C GLU A 231 -32.08 -26.35 -2.33
N LYS A 232 -32.69 -26.85 -3.42
CA LYS A 232 -33.28 -28.19 -3.44
C LYS A 232 -32.22 -29.29 -3.56
N GLU A 233 -31.25 -29.10 -4.44
CA GLU A 233 -30.24 -30.12 -4.74
C GLU A 233 -28.93 -29.46 -5.21
N PRO A 234 -27.96 -29.23 -4.30
CA PRO A 234 -26.70 -28.54 -4.62
C PRO A 234 -25.82 -29.25 -5.66
N GLU A 235 -25.99 -30.56 -5.82
CA GLU A 235 -25.23 -31.39 -6.78
C GLU A 235 -25.97 -31.62 -8.10
N ASN A 236 -27.12 -30.97 -8.30
CA ASN A 236 -27.93 -31.16 -9.50
C ASN A 236 -27.12 -30.81 -10.78
N PRO A 237 -26.98 -31.74 -11.75
CA PRO A 237 -26.24 -31.50 -12.99
C PRO A 237 -26.76 -30.30 -13.82
N MET A 238 -28.03 -29.93 -13.64
CA MET A 238 -28.64 -28.75 -14.27
C MET A 238 -27.98 -27.44 -13.82
N LEU A 239 -27.44 -27.37 -12.59
CA LEU A 239 -26.71 -26.20 -12.11
C LEU A 239 -25.46 -25.92 -12.94
N VAL A 240 -24.79 -26.98 -13.43
CA VAL A 240 -23.63 -26.82 -14.31
C VAL A 240 -24.06 -26.23 -15.66
N LYS A 241 -25.19 -26.69 -16.21
CA LYS A 241 -25.75 -26.17 -17.46
C LYS A 241 -26.25 -24.73 -17.34
N CYS A 242 -26.87 -24.38 -16.22
CA CYS A 242 -27.42 -23.03 -15.97
C CYS A 242 -26.36 -22.02 -15.50
N ARG A 243 -25.15 -22.46 -15.16
CA ARG A 243 -24.07 -21.61 -14.62
C ARG A 243 -23.70 -20.40 -15.50
N PRO A 244 -23.63 -20.50 -16.84
CA PRO A 244 -23.37 -19.33 -17.68
C PRO A 244 -24.47 -18.27 -17.59
N PHE A 245 -25.74 -18.70 -17.58
CA PHE A 245 -26.91 -17.82 -17.44
C PHE A 245 -26.93 -17.16 -16.05
N PHE A 246 -26.62 -17.93 -15.00
CA PHE A 246 -26.49 -17.41 -13.65
C PHE A 246 -25.40 -16.33 -13.54
N ARG A 247 -24.19 -16.60 -14.06
CA ARG A 247 -23.08 -15.62 -14.04
C ARG A 247 -23.43 -14.34 -14.81
N ARG A 248 -24.10 -14.49 -15.95
CA ARG A 248 -24.59 -13.35 -16.74
C ARG A 248 -25.66 -12.57 -15.98
N ALA A 249 -26.65 -13.25 -15.41
CA ALA A 249 -27.71 -12.63 -14.63
C ALA A 249 -27.17 -11.87 -13.42
N LEU A 250 -26.20 -12.44 -12.70
CA LEU A 250 -25.54 -11.81 -11.56
C LEU A 250 -24.88 -10.48 -11.97
N PHE A 251 -24.15 -10.50 -13.09
CA PHE A 251 -23.48 -9.32 -13.61
C PHE A 251 -24.46 -8.26 -14.10
N THR A 252 -25.47 -8.65 -14.90
CA THR A 252 -26.44 -7.71 -15.47
C THR A 252 -27.32 -7.09 -14.39
N VAL A 253 -27.83 -7.86 -13.43
CA VAL A 253 -28.63 -7.34 -12.30
C VAL A 253 -27.81 -6.36 -11.48
N GLY A 254 -26.55 -6.69 -11.16
CA GLY A 254 -25.66 -5.79 -10.42
C GLY A 254 -25.41 -4.47 -11.15
N LEU A 255 -25.25 -4.49 -12.47
CA LEU A 255 -25.10 -3.27 -13.25
C LEU A 255 -26.42 -2.49 -13.39
N LEU A 256 -27.57 -3.16 -13.51
CA LEU A 256 -28.88 -2.50 -13.54
C LEU A 256 -29.12 -1.72 -12.25
N LEU A 257 -28.85 -2.35 -11.10
CA LEU A 257 -28.93 -1.69 -9.78
C LEU A 257 -27.93 -0.54 -9.61
N ARG A 258 -26.81 -0.57 -10.35
CA ARG A 258 -25.82 0.51 -10.34
C ARG A 258 -26.27 1.74 -11.13
N HIS A 259 -26.88 1.52 -12.30
CA HIS A 259 -27.21 2.60 -13.23
C HIS A 259 -28.64 3.12 -13.09
N PHE A 260 -29.54 2.36 -12.46
CA PHE A 260 -30.92 2.75 -12.24
C PHE A 260 -31.24 2.74 -10.75
N ASP A 261 -31.90 3.81 -10.28
CA ASP A 261 -32.32 3.91 -8.90
C ASP A 261 -33.65 3.19 -8.69
N PHE A 262 -33.61 1.98 -8.11
CA PHE A 262 -34.81 1.23 -7.73
C PHE A 262 -35.46 1.76 -6.43
N MET A 263 -35.04 2.93 -5.92
CA MET A 263 -35.81 3.74 -4.96
C MET A 263 -36.80 4.67 -5.66
N ASP A 264 -36.57 4.99 -6.94
CA ASP A 264 -37.46 5.84 -7.71
C ASP A 264 -38.76 5.09 -8.04
N LYS A 265 -39.90 5.76 -7.79
CA LYS A 265 -41.23 5.24 -8.08
C LYS A 265 -41.43 4.94 -9.55
N ASP A 266 -40.85 5.75 -10.43
CA ASP A 266 -41.00 5.59 -11.87
C ASP A 266 -40.21 4.39 -12.40
N VAL A 267 -39.09 4.05 -11.74
CA VAL A 267 -38.28 2.87 -12.06
C VAL A 267 -38.93 1.61 -11.50
N ILE A 268 -39.37 1.62 -10.24
CA ILE A 268 -39.93 0.45 -9.56
C ILE A 268 -41.34 0.07 -10.01
N ASN A 269 -42.09 0.99 -10.63
CA ASN A 269 -43.50 0.80 -10.99
C ASN A 269 -43.82 -0.60 -11.58
N GLY A 270 -44.62 -1.41 -10.89
CA GLY A 270 -44.98 -2.78 -11.32
C GLY A 270 -43.97 -3.87 -10.94
N LEU A 271 -43.03 -3.57 -10.05
CA LEU A 271 -42.23 -4.52 -9.26
C LEU A 271 -42.68 -4.48 -7.78
N PRO A 272 -42.38 -5.53 -6.99
CA PRO A 272 -42.59 -5.50 -5.54
C PRO A 272 -41.84 -4.35 -4.86
N GLU A 273 -42.44 -3.73 -3.84
CA GLU A 273 -41.79 -2.61 -3.12
C GLU A 273 -40.50 -3.04 -2.38
N ASP A 274 -40.46 -4.29 -1.95
CA ASP A 274 -39.35 -4.97 -1.28
C ASP A 274 -38.36 -5.64 -2.25
N ILE A 275 -38.47 -5.39 -3.57
CA ILE A 275 -37.65 -6.07 -4.59
C ILE A 275 -36.14 -5.95 -4.33
N LYS A 276 -35.70 -4.85 -3.72
CA LYS A 276 -34.30 -4.61 -3.37
C LYS A 276 -33.82 -5.54 -2.26
N ASP A 277 -34.66 -5.74 -1.25
CA ASP A 277 -34.37 -6.64 -0.13
C ASP A 277 -34.30 -8.08 -0.65
N GLN A 278 -35.25 -8.47 -1.52
CA GLN A 278 -35.24 -9.79 -2.16
C GLN A 278 -33.97 -10.01 -3.00
N VAL A 279 -33.52 -9.00 -3.76
CA VAL A 279 -32.29 -9.10 -4.55
C VAL A 279 -31.09 -9.21 -3.63
N PHE A 280 -31.00 -8.36 -2.60
CA PHE A 280 -29.91 -8.39 -1.63
C PHE A 280 -29.81 -9.76 -0.94
N GLU A 281 -30.92 -10.29 -0.43
CA GLU A 281 -30.96 -11.62 0.18
C GLU A 281 -30.56 -12.73 -0.79
N THR A 282 -30.96 -12.62 -2.06
CA THR A 282 -30.56 -13.57 -3.11
C THR A 282 -29.06 -13.52 -3.38
N LEU A 283 -28.48 -12.32 -3.46
CA LEU A 283 -27.04 -12.14 -3.64
C LEU A 283 -26.26 -12.63 -2.42
N LEU A 284 -26.71 -12.25 -1.22
CA LEU A 284 -26.12 -12.63 0.05
C LEU A 284 -26.14 -14.14 0.26
N TYR A 285 -27.23 -14.82 -0.12
CA TYR A 285 -27.34 -16.28 -0.10
C TYR A 285 -26.18 -16.95 -0.85
N PHE A 286 -25.82 -16.43 -2.03
CA PHE A 286 -24.71 -16.99 -2.82
C PHE A 286 -23.34 -16.65 -2.25
N VAL A 287 -23.19 -15.50 -1.58
CA VAL A 287 -21.97 -15.12 -0.87
C VAL A 287 -21.75 -15.99 0.36
N GLN A 288 -22.80 -16.34 1.10
CA GLN A 288 -22.73 -17.12 2.34
C GLN A 288 -22.55 -18.65 2.14
N GLN A 289 -22.49 -19.12 0.89
CA GLN A 289 -22.35 -20.55 0.60
C GLN A 289 -21.02 -21.14 1.09
N PRO A 290 -20.97 -22.42 1.53
CA PRO A 290 -19.81 -23.04 2.19
C PRO A 290 -18.46 -22.96 1.45
N ARG A 291 -18.45 -22.86 0.12
CA ARG A 291 -17.21 -22.63 -0.67
C ARG A 291 -16.67 -21.19 -0.60
N ALA A 292 -17.42 -20.27 0.02
CA ALA A 292 -17.11 -18.85 0.19
C ALA A 292 -17.34 -18.38 1.65
N LYS A 293 -17.34 -19.29 2.63
CA LYS A 293 -17.59 -18.92 4.03
C LYS A 293 -16.38 -18.29 4.70
N LEU A 294 -16.50 -17.01 5.02
CA LEU A 294 -16.31 -16.43 6.36
C LEU A 294 -17.06 -15.09 6.39
N SER A 295 -18.32 -15.10 6.85
CA SER A 295 -19.01 -13.88 7.34
C SER A 295 -20.35 -14.31 7.95
N LYS A 296 -20.49 -14.09 9.26
CA LYS A 296 -21.72 -14.35 10.03
C LYS A 296 -22.71 -13.20 9.85
N GLN A 297 -23.99 -13.53 9.99
CA GLN A 297 -25.16 -12.66 9.94
C GLN A 297 -25.03 -11.40 10.78
N GLU A 298 -25.62 -10.28 10.30
CA GLU A 298 -26.35 -9.33 11.15
C GLU A 298 -27.27 -8.40 10.34
N ASN A 299 -28.31 -7.90 11.02
CA ASN A 299 -29.55 -7.33 10.52
C ASN A 299 -29.42 -5.89 9.98
N LEU A 300 -30.09 -5.59 8.86
CA LEU A 300 -30.34 -4.23 8.38
C LEU A 300 -31.68 -3.71 8.92
N LYS A 301 -31.62 -2.91 9.98
CA LYS A 301 -32.74 -2.04 10.35
C LYS A 301 -32.26 -0.70 10.90
N GLU A 302 -31.33 -0.06 10.20
CA GLU A 302 -31.00 1.35 10.38
C GLU A 302 -30.21 1.82 9.15
N MET A 303 -30.93 2.40 8.18
CA MET A 303 -30.35 2.92 6.94
C MET A 303 -30.99 4.27 6.60
N GLY A 304 -30.72 5.26 7.43
CA GLY A 304 -30.80 6.70 7.15
C GLY A 304 -29.63 7.31 7.91
N ASP A 305 -28.56 7.85 7.33
CA ASP A 305 -28.41 8.90 6.32
C ASP A 305 -26.99 8.70 5.68
N VAL A 306 -26.88 8.29 4.40
CA VAL A 306 -26.12 7.04 4.18
C VAL A 306 -25.05 6.90 3.05
N SER A 307 -24.67 7.86 2.21
CA SER A 307 -23.67 7.52 1.13
C SER A 307 -22.21 7.33 1.61
N SER A 308 -21.67 8.23 2.44
CA SER A 308 -20.31 8.08 3.02
C SER A 308 -20.31 7.25 4.31
N GLY A 309 -21.37 7.38 5.12
CA GLY A 309 -21.59 6.59 6.34
C GLY A 309 -21.74 5.10 6.06
N MET A 310 -22.57 4.69 5.07
CA MET A 310 -22.70 3.26 4.72
C MET A 310 -21.40 2.68 4.20
N ALA A 311 -20.69 3.41 3.34
CA ALA A 311 -19.44 2.91 2.78
C ALA A 311 -18.45 2.60 3.92
N SER A 312 -18.36 3.50 4.91
CA SER A 312 -17.55 3.27 6.10
C SER A 312 -18.04 2.07 6.92
N THR A 313 -19.34 1.97 7.23
CA THR A 313 -19.90 0.85 8.00
C THR A 313 -19.67 -0.49 7.31
N VAL A 314 -19.99 -0.59 6.02
CA VAL A 314 -19.78 -1.82 5.22
C VAL A 314 -18.30 -2.17 5.17
N ILE A 315 -17.42 -1.21 4.91
CA ILE A 315 -15.98 -1.47 4.89
C ILE A 315 -15.50 -1.96 6.25
N GLN A 316 -15.92 -1.33 7.36
CA GLN A 316 -15.53 -1.75 8.70
C GLN A 316 -16.01 -3.18 9.02
N LEU A 317 -17.20 -3.57 8.55
CA LEU A 317 -17.73 -4.93 8.71
C LEU A 317 -16.90 -5.99 7.97
N TYR A 318 -16.41 -5.70 6.77
CA TYR A 318 -15.67 -6.65 5.93
C TYR A 318 -14.14 -6.45 5.92
N LEU A 319 -13.63 -5.46 6.65
CA LEU A 319 -12.22 -5.06 6.60
C LEU A 319 -11.30 -6.24 6.94
N LYS A 320 -11.69 -7.03 7.94
CA LYS A 320 -10.90 -8.17 8.39
C LYS A 320 -10.73 -9.21 7.29
N GLU A 321 -11.81 -9.61 6.64
CA GLU A 321 -11.84 -10.58 5.55
C GLU A 321 -11.07 -10.07 4.31
N ILE A 322 -11.18 -8.77 4.02
CA ILE A 322 -10.41 -8.11 2.96
C ILE A 322 -8.90 -8.19 3.26
N LEU A 323 -8.50 -7.90 4.50
CA LEU A 323 -7.10 -7.96 4.91
C LEU A 323 -6.57 -9.40 4.94
N GLU A 324 -7.37 -10.36 5.39
CA GLU A 324 -7.01 -11.79 5.36
C GLU A 324 -6.81 -12.30 3.93
N SER A 325 -7.51 -11.72 2.95
CA SER A 325 -7.34 -12.05 1.52
C SER A 325 -5.93 -11.73 0.98
N PHE A 326 -5.13 -10.93 1.69
CA PHE A 326 -3.71 -10.69 1.35
C PHE A 326 -2.86 -11.95 1.49
N LEU A 327 -3.29 -12.92 2.30
CA LEU A 327 -2.60 -14.20 2.50
C LEU A 327 -3.11 -15.30 1.54
N HIS A 328 -3.82 -14.94 0.48
CA HIS A 328 -4.34 -15.92 -0.47
C HIS A 328 -3.26 -16.35 -1.50
N PRO A 329 -3.16 -17.64 -1.88
CA PRO A 329 -2.16 -18.12 -2.85
C PRO A 329 -2.34 -17.52 -4.26
N ASN A 330 -3.59 -17.27 -4.65
CA ASN A 330 -3.90 -16.65 -5.95
C ASN A 330 -3.59 -15.14 -5.95
N ILE A 331 -2.71 -14.73 -6.85
CA ILE A 331 -2.29 -13.34 -7.10
C ILE A 331 -3.45 -12.39 -7.43
N GLY A 332 -4.45 -12.85 -8.19
CA GLY A 332 -5.60 -12.03 -8.56
C GLY A 332 -6.44 -11.62 -7.35
N VAL A 333 -6.54 -12.50 -6.34
CA VAL A 333 -7.22 -12.20 -5.07
C VAL A 333 -6.44 -11.16 -4.28
N ARG A 334 -5.11 -11.35 -4.13
CA ARG A 334 -4.26 -10.39 -3.42
C ARG A 334 -4.25 -9.01 -4.11
N HIS A 335 -4.17 -8.98 -5.44
CA HIS A 335 -4.21 -7.74 -6.22
C HIS A 335 -5.55 -7.01 -6.05
N ALA A 336 -6.69 -7.73 -6.12
CA ALA A 336 -8.01 -7.15 -5.90
C ALA A 336 -8.15 -6.59 -4.47
N ALA A 337 -7.71 -7.34 -3.46
CA ALA A 337 -7.74 -6.88 -2.07
C ALA A 337 -6.88 -5.61 -1.89
N LEU A 338 -5.69 -5.56 -2.48
CA LEU A 338 -4.83 -4.36 -2.44
C LEU A 338 -5.51 -3.16 -3.10
N LYS A 339 -6.20 -3.34 -4.23
CA LYS A 339 -6.97 -2.26 -4.89
C LYS A 339 -8.08 -1.73 -4.01
N VAL A 340 -8.80 -2.60 -3.29
CA VAL A 340 -9.83 -2.18 -2.33
C VAL A 340 -9.20 -1.37 -1.19
N ILE A 341 -8.09 -1.85 -0.61
CA ILE A 341 -7.37 -1.14 0.45
C ILE A 341 -6.84 0.22 -0.01
N GLN A 342 -6.37 0.35 -1.25
CA GLN A 342 -5.96 1.65 -1.81
C GLN A 342 -7.11 2.66 -1.83
N LEU A 343 -8.31 2.23 -2.22
CA LEU A 343 -9.49 3.10 -2.22
C LEU A 343 -9.91 3.48 -0.80
N ILE A 344 -9.89 2.52 0.14
CA ILE A 344 -10.20 2.75 1.56
C ILE A 344 -9.26 3.81 2.16
N LEU A 345 -7.95 3.68 1.91
CA LEU A 345 -6.94 4.62 2.39
C LEU A 345 -7.03 5.98 1.70
N ALA A 346 -7.30 6.01 0.40
CA ALA A 346 -7.44 7.26 -0.37
C ALA A 346 -8.65 8.09 0.10
N GLN A 347 -9.74 7.44 0.48
CA GLN A 347 -10.97 8.07 0.96
C GLN A 347 -10.97 8.31 2.48
N GLY A 348 -9.98 7.78 3.21
CA GLY A 348 -9.88 7.96 4.66
C GLY A 348 -10.98 7.26 5.46
N LEU A 349 -11.56 6.18 4.92
CA LEU A 349 -12.70 5.48 5.54
C LEU A 349 -12.31 4.65 6.78
N VAL A 350 -11.04 4.26 6.87
CA VAL A 350 -10.50 3.45 7.96
C VAL A 350 -9.15 4.03 8.40
N HIS A 351 -8.90 4.00 9.71
CA HIS A 351 -7.61 4.40 10.26
C HIS A 351 -6.48 3.44 9.85
N PRO A 352 -5.35 3.92 9.29
CA PRO A 352 -4.37 3.07 8.60
C PRO A 352 -3.61 2.08 9.50
N VAL A 353 -3.60 2.30 10.81
CA VAL A 353 -2.82 1.51 11.78
C VAL A 353 -3.10 0.00 11.74
N GLN A 354 -4.32 -0.41 11.40
CA GLN A 354 -4.70 -1.83 11.29
C GLN A 354 -4.29 -2.44 9.94
N ILE A 355 -4.11 -1.60 8.92
CA ILE A 355 -3.78 -1.97 7.53
C ILE A 355 -2.27 -2.10 7.34
N VAL A 356 -1.48 -1.30 8.06
CA VAL A 356 -0.01 -1.26 7.95
C VAL A 356 0.67 -2.64 7.98
N PRO A 357 0.37 -3.56 8.95
CA PRO A 357 0.99 -4.90 8.95
C PRO A 357 0.79 -5.67 7.64
N TYR A 358 -0.38 -5.54 7.02
CA TYR A 358 -0.74 -6.24 5.80
C TYR A 358 -0.05 -5.60 4.58
N LEU A 359 0.12 -4.28 4.55
CA LEU A 359 0.92 -3.62 3.51
C LEU A 359 2.41 -3.99 3.58
N ILE A 360 2.97 -4.10 4.80
CA ILE A 360 4.34 -4.62 5.01
C ILE A 360 4.43 -6.07 4.48
N CYS A 361 3.41 -6.89 4.72
CA CYS A 361 3.36 -8.22 4.15
C CYS A 361 3.37 -8.21 2.61
N MET A 362 2.56 -7.35 1.98
CA MET A 362 2.45 -7.28 0.51
C MET A 362 3.68 -6.67 -0.17
N SER A 363 4.50 -5.86 0.52
CA SER A 363 5.80 -5.45 -0.03
C SER A 363 6.73 -6.64 -0.25
N THR A 364 6.48 -7.76 0.45
CA THR A 364 7.19 -9.03 0.25
C THR A 364 6.56 -9.95 -0.80
N ASP A 365 5.58 -9.49 -1.60
CA ASP A 365 5.00 -10.29 -2.69
C ASP A 365 6.01 -10.52 -3.82
N VAL A 366 5.98 -11.71 -4.43
CA VAL A 366 6.83 -12.05 -5.58
C VAL A 366 6.51 -11.18 -6.80
N GLU A 367 5.26 -10.75 -6.94
CA GLU A 367 4.82 -9.88 -8.03
C GLU A 367 5.21 -8.42 -7.79
N LYS A 368 5.99 -7.84 -8.71
CA LYS A 368 6.48 -6.46 -8.61
C LYS A 368 5.35 -5.43 -8.64
N ALA A 369 4.32 -5.66 -9.46
CA ALA A 369 3.19 -4.74 -9.53
C ALA A 369 2.46 -4.61 -8.17
N VAL A 370 2.36 -5.71 -7.43
CA VAL A 370 1.73 -5.75 -6.11
C VAL A 370 2.66 -5.16 -5.05
N SER A 371 3.93 -5.56 -5.03
CA SER A 371 4.89 -5.09 -4.03
C SER A 371 5.14 -3.58 -4.15
N HIS A 372 5.42 -3.05 -5.35
CA HIS A 372 5.62 -1.61 -5.55
C HIS A 372 4.38 -0.78 -5.20
N SER A 373 3.20 -1.34 -5.45
CA SER A 373 1.94 -0.70 -5.11
C SER A 373 1.75 -0.61 -3.58
N ALA A 374 2.11 -1.66 -2.84
CA ALA A 374 2.12 -1.66 -1.38
C ALA A 374 3.20 -0.71 -0.82
N ASP A 375 4.39 -0.71 -1.41
CA ASP A 375 5.51 0.17 -1.06
C ASP A 375 5.11 1.65 -1.14
N LYS A 376 4.45 2.04 -2.23
CA LYS A 376 3.90 3.39 -2.39
C LYS A 376 2.89 3.74 -1.29
N GLN A 377 1.98 2.82 -0.95
CA GLN A 377 1.02 3.06 0.13
C GLN A 377 1.70 3.21 1.50
N LEU A 378 2.75 2.43 1.79
CA LEU A 378 3.53 2.57 3.01
C LEU A 378 4.24 3.94 3.05
N GLN A 379 4.84 4.40 1.95
CA GLN A 379 5.45 5.74 1.90
C GLN A 379 4.42 6.85 2.12
N ASP A 380 3.25 6.74 1.48
CA ASP A 380 2.17 7.71 1.66
C ASP A 380 1.67 7.75 3.11
N ILE A 381 1.57 6.59 3.77
CA ILE A 381 1.21 6.48 5.19
C ILE A 381 2.30 7.09 6.07
N GLU A 382 3.58 6.78 5.88
CA GLU A 382 4.65 7.35 6.73
C GLU A 382 4.72 8.87 6.60
N LYS A 383 4.49 9.40 5.39
CA LYS A 383 4.46 10.85 5.16
C LYS A 383 3.29 11.53 5.88
N LYS A 384 2.11 10.90 5.92
CA LYS A 384 0.91 11.46 6.55
C LYS A 384 0.83 11.17 8.06
N TYR A 385 1.33 10.03 8.50
CA TYR A 385 1.24 9.50 9.86
C TYR A 385 2.59 8.89 10.31
N PRO A 386 3.61 9.73 10.58
CA PRO A 386 4.95 9.25 10.95
C PRO A 386 4.93 8.32 12.17
N GLY A 387 5.72 7.25 12.12
CA GLY A 387 5.88 6.30 13.24
C GLY A 387 4.82 5.19 13.31
N PHE A 388 3.73 5.24 12.54
CA PHE A 388 2.76 4.14 12.49
C PHE A 388 3.38 2.85 11.95
N ILE A 389 4.27 2.96 10.95
CA ILE A 389 4.99 1.81 10.40
C ILE A 389 5.89 1.18 11.47
N HIS A 390 6.61 2.01 12.24
CA HIS A 390 7.44 1.54 13.34
C HIS A 390 6.61 0.72 14.36
N MET A 391 5.47 1.26 14.81
CA MET A 391 4.58 0.61 15.79
C MET A 391 4.04 -0.75 15.34
N LYS A 392 3.99 -1.00 14.03
CA LYS A 392 3.40 -2.20 13.43
C LYS A 392 4.40 -3.09 12.70
N SER A 393 5.68 -2.72 12.72
CA SER A 393 6.78 -3.43 12.04
C SER A 393 6.83 -4.91 12.40
N GLN A 394 6.78 -5.24 13.69
CA GLN A 394 6.84 -6.62 14.18
C GLN A 394 5.67 -7.48 13.69
N SER A 395 4.44 -6.95 13.76
CA SER A 395 3.26 -7.64 13.21
C SER A 395 3.36 -7.83 11.69
N GLY A 396 3.88 -6.83 10.98
CA GLY A 396 4.10 -6.89 9.53
C GLY A 396 5.14 -7.94 9.13
N ILE A 397 6.25 -8.05 9.86
CA ILE A 397 7.28 -9.09 9.63
C ILE A 397 6.69 -10.49 9.84
N ARG A 398 5.89 -10.69 10.90
CA ARG A 398 5.20 -11.96 11.16
C ARG A 398 4.21 -12.32 10.04
N LEU A 399 3.44 -11.36 9.54
CA LEU A 399 2.55 -11.59 8.39
C LEU A 399 3.33 -11.88 7.11
N SER A 400 4.43 -11.17 6.87
CA SER A 400 5.33 -11.44 5.74
C SER A 400 5.78 -12.89 5.74
N TYR A 401 6.22 -13.41 6.89
CA TYR A 401 6.60 -14.82 7.03
C TYR A 401 5.44 -15.78 6.74
N LYS A 402 4.21 -15.48 7.18
CA LYS A 402 3.02 -16.27 6.84
C LYS A 402 2.75 -16.27 5.33
N LEU A 403 2.86 -15.13 4.65
CA LEU A 403 2.70 -15.07 3.20
C LEU A 403 3.80 -15.85 2.49
N GLN A 404 5.06 -15.73 2.92
CA GLN A 404 6.15 -16.48 2.32
C GLN A 404 6.01 -18.00 2.52
N LYS A 405 5.48 -18.45 3.66
CA LYS A 405 5.08 -19.86 3.84
C LYS A 405 4.09 -20.34 2.79
N ILE A 406 3.26 -19.46 2.23
CA ILE A 406 2.26 -19.81 1.22
C ILE A 406 2.88 -19.73 -0.18
N LEU A 407 3.65 -18.68 -0.46
CA LEU A 407 4.21 -18.46 -1.80
C LEU A 407 5.41 -19.35 -2.12
N GLN A 408 6.20 -19.74 -1.12
CA GLN A 408 7.39 -20.57 -1.30
C GLN A 408 7.13 -22.07 -1.09
N GLN A 409 5.86 -22.49 -0.98
CA GLN A 409 5.47 -23.90 -0.76
C GLN A 409 5.98 -24.87 -1.84
N SER A 410 6.21 -24.39 -3.06
CA SER A 410 6.68 -25.20 -4.19
C SER A 410 8.20 -25.35 -4.25
N ASP A 411 8.95 -24.66 -3.39
CA ASP A 411 10.41 -24.76 -3.38
C ASP A 411 10.84 -26.09 -2.75
N ALA A 412 11.67 -26.86 -3.46
CA ALA A 412 12.10 -28.23 -3.10
C ALA A 412 12.81 -28.32 -1.74
N MET A 413 13.09 -27.18 -1.11
CA MET A 413 13.82 -27.05 0.14
C MET A 413 12.97 -26.94 1.40
N GLY A 414 11.64 -26.75 1.29
CA GLY A 414 10.69 -26.75 2.43
C GLY A 414 10.89 -25.63 3.48
N VAL A 415 12.00 -24.90 3.44
CA VAL A 415 12.35 -23.85 4.40
C VAL A 415 12.20 -22.48 3.76
N VAL A 416 11.36 -21.65 4.36
CA VAL A 416 11.13 -20.27 3.92
C VAL A 416 12.42 -19.45 3.97
N ARG A 417 12.72 -18.73 2.89
CA ARG A 417 13.85 -17.81 2.79
C ARG A 417 13.39 -16.36 2.89
N GLY A 418 14.09 -15.59 3.72
CA GLY A 418 13.83 -14.17 3.99
C GLY A 418 14.42 -13.20 2.97
N PHE A 419 14.96 -13.69 1.86
CA PHE A 419 15.65 -12.89 0.84
C PHE A 419 15.26 -13.33 -0.58
N ARG A 420 15.60 -12.50 -1.57
CA ARG A 420 15.53 -12.84 -2.99
C ARG A 420 16.89 -12.64 -3.63
N VAL A 421 17.21 -13.51 -4.57
CA VAL A 421 18.42 -13.40 -5.40
C VAL A 421 17.98 -13.02 -6.81
N ARG A 422 18.70 -12.08 -7.43
CA ARG A 422 18.59 -11.77 -8.85
C ARG A 422 19.94 -12.01 -9.49
N GLU A 423 19.95 -12.43 -10.75
CA GLU A 423 21.21 -12.69 -11.47
C GLU A 423 22.11 -11.45 -11.45
N GLY A 424 23.35 -11.63 -11.01
CA GLY A 424 24.34 -10.55 -10.92
C GLY A 424 24.14 -9.57 -9.74
N GLU A 425 23.10 -9.71 -8.93
CA GLU A 425 22.85 -8.86 -7.77
C GLU A 425 23.07 -9.60 -6.43
N ILE A 426 23.45 -8.84 -5.41
CA ILE A 426 23.62 -9.38 -4.06
C ILE A 426 22.24 -9.66 -3.45
N PRO A 427 22.04 -10.74 -2.66
CA PRO A 427 20.73 -11.07 -2.10
C PRO A 427 20.09 -9.90 -1.36
N GLY A 428 18.86 -9.57 -1.75
CA GLY A 428 18.05 -8.52 -1.14
C GLY A 428 17.08 -9.10 -0.11
N ALA A 429 17.04 -8.54 1.10
CA ALA A 429 16.08 -8.94 2.11
C ALA A 429 14.64 -8.63 1.65
N LEU A 430 13.70 -9.55 1.88
CA LEU A 430 12.29 -9.35 1.54
C LEU A 430 11.69 -8.11 2.19
N ASN A 431 11.97 -7.91 3.47
CA ASN A 431 11.58 -6.71 4.23
C ASN A 431 12.60 -5.56 4.10
N GLY A 432 13.43 -5.55 3.04
CA GLY A 432 14.43 -4.50 2.81
C GLY A 432 13.80 -3.11 2.63
N PHE A 433 12.62 -3.05 2.01
CA PHE A 433 11.89 -1.79 1.86
C PHE A 433 11.40 -1.24 3.22
N LEU A 434 10.86 -2.10 4.11
CA LEU A 434 10.50 -1.72 5.48
C LEU A 434 11.70 -1.10 6.22
N TYR A 435 12.87 -1.72 6.11
CA TYR A 435 14.10 -1.17 6.69
C TYR A 435 14.45 0.20 6.07
N SER A 436 14.27 0.37 4.76
CA SER A 436 14.54 1.64 4.07
C SER A 436 13.67 2.81 4.55
N ILE A 437 12.45 2.53 5.03
CA ILE A 437 11.58 3.53 5.65
C ILE A 437 12.08 3.88 7.05
N LEU A 438 12.34 2.85 7.87
CA LEU A 438 12.64 3.00 9.30
C LEU A 438 14.10 3.38 9.60
N ARG A 439 15.02 3.28 8.62
CA ARG A 439 16.45 3.57 8.82
C ARG A 439 16.76 5.04 9.07
N SER A 440 15.83 5.95 8.76
CA SER A 440 16.02 7.40 8.80
C SER A 440 16.39 7.90 10.21
N THR A 441 15.72 7.38 11.24
CA THR A 441 15.98 7.74 12.64
C THR A 441 16.77 6.63 13.34
N LYS A 442 17.78 7.01 14.15
CA LYS A 442 18.57 6.06 14.95
C LYS A 442 17.69 5.25 15.90
N GLN A 443 16.67 5.90 16.48
CA GLN A 443 15.75 5.28 17.43
C GLN A 443 14.91 4.17 16.78
N GLN A 444 14.23 4.44 15.65
CA GLN A 444 13.41 3.43 14.97
C GLN A 444 14.27 2.30 14.40
N ARG A 445 15.46 2.62 13.85
CA ARG A 445 16.40 1.62 13.34
C ARG A 445 16.86 0.66 14.42
N ARG A 446 17.25 1.17 15.60
CA ARG A 446 17.64 0.33 16.74
C ARG A 446 16.48 -0.50 17.27
N ALA A 447 15.31 0.12 17.42
CA ALA A 447 14.12 -0.56 17.90
C ALA A 447 13.69 -1.71 16.98
N LEU A 448 13.78 -1.54 15.65
CA LEU A 448 13.51 -2.62 14.69
C LEU A 448 14.46 -3.80 14.87
N VAL A 449 15.77 -3.54 14.95
CA VAL A 449 16.78 -4.60 15.13
C VAL A 449 16.59 -5.32 16.46
N LEU A 450 16.38 -4.57 17.55
CA LEU A 450 16.12 -5.14 18.88
C LEU A 450 14.82 -5.97 18.90
N SER A 451 13.76 -5.52 18.21
CA SER A 451 12.52 -6.28 18.09
C SER A 451 12.70 -7.61 17.35
N ILE A 452 13.62 -7.66 16.38
CA ILE A 452 13.95 -8.91 15.69
C ILE A 452 14.75 -9.83 16.63
N LEU A 453 15.78 -9.31 17.30
CA LEU A 453 16.62 -10.08 18.23
C LEU A 453 15.83 -10.63 19.42
N LYS A 454 14.92 -9.84 19.99
CA LYS A 454 14.07 -10.26 21.12
C LYS A 454 13.25 -11.53 20.85
N GLN A 455 12.96 -11.83 19.57
CA GLN A 455 12.27 -13.08 19.23
C GLN A 455 13.07 -14.34 19.54
N PHE A 456 14.39 -14.23 19.69
CA PHE A 456 15.25 -15.34 20.10
C PHE A 456 15.27 -15.48 21.64
N ASP A 457 15.18 -14.38 22.38
CA ASP A 457 15.11 -14.39 23.86
C ASP A 457 13.84 -15.08 24.37
N ASP A 458 12.70 -14.80 23.72
CA ASP A 458 11.38 -15.36 24.09
C ASP A 458 11.32 -16.90 23.93
N GLN A 459 12.24 -17.52 23.16
CA GLN A 459 12.32 -18.98 23.00
C GLN A 459 13.18 -19.67 24.07
N VAL A 460 14.11 -18.95 24.71
CA VAL A 460 14.96 -19.49 25.79
C VAL A 460 14.13 -19.74 27.06
N GLY A 461 13.06 -18.96 27.29
CA GLY A 461 12.13 -19.15 28.41
C GLY A 461 11.27 -20.42 28.36
N LEU A 462 11.36 -21.22 27.29
CA LEU A 462 10.72 -22.54 27.18
C LEU A 462 11.60 -23.68 27.74
N ILE A 463 12.87 -23.40 28.08
CA ILE A 463 13.71 -24.37 28.80
C ILE A 463 13.13 -24.48 30.22
N PRO A 464 12.58 -25.64 30.63
CA PRO A 464 12.00 -25.76 31.96
C PRO A 464 13.06 -25.44 33.03
N ASN A 465 12.68 -24.61 34.01
CA ASN A 465 13.48 -24.24 35.19
C ASN A 465 13.91 -25.43 36.08
N GLY A 466 13.74 -26.68 35.62
CA GLY A 466 13.99 -27.91 36.37
C GLY A 466 15.46 -28.26 36.57
N ILE A 467 16.41 -27.51 36.00
CA ILE A 467 17.85 -27.72 36.23
C ILE A 467 18.41 -26.72 37.27
N GLN A 468 17.69 -25.64 37.59
CA GLN A 468 18.20 -24.57 38.47
C GLN A 468 17.80 -24.68 39.95
N ASN A 469 17.21 -25.78 40.43
CA ASN A 469 16.80 -25.87 41.84
C ASN A 469 16.78 -27.30 42.42
N GLN A 470 17.86 -28.07 42.27
CA GLN A 470 18.09 -29.25 43.12
C GLN A 470 19.48 -29.35 43.77
N ASN A 471 20.44 -28.47 43.45
CA ASN A 471 21.82 -28.64 43.91
C ASN A 471 22.39 -27.51 44.80
N GLU A 472 21.56 -26.65 45.40
CA GLU A 472 22.04 -25.51 46.24
C GLU A 472 21.88 -25.68 47.76
N HIS A 473 21.74 -26.91 48.27
CA HIS A 473 21.82 -27.15 49.72
C HIS A 473 22.93 -28.14 50.05
N GLY A 474 24.14 -27.60 50.23
CA GLY A 474 25.20 -28.30 50.96
C GLY A 474 24.78 -28.44 52.43
N GLU A 475 24.48 -29.66 52.87
CA GLU A 475 24.24 -29.94 54.28
C GLU A 475 25.56 -29.79 55.06
N LEU A 476 25.58 -28.88 56.03
CA LEU A 476 26.66 -28.76 57.01
C LEU A 476 26.68 -30.00 57.89
N ASN A 477 27.78 -30.76 57.88
CA ASN A 477 27.97 -31.85 58.83
C ASN A 477 28.14 -31.28 60.25
N PRO A 478 27.20 -31.54 61.20
CA PRO A 478 27.21 -30.91 62.52
C PRO A 478 28.37 -31.34 63.43
N GLN A 479 29.14 -32.37 63.04
CA GLN A 479 30.23 -32.91 63.86
C GLN A 479 31.63 -32.48 63.38
N THR A 480 31.78 -32.00 62.14
CA THR A 480 33.09 -31.61 61.57
C THR A 480 33.15 -30.19 61.00
N GLY A 481 32.03 -29.50 60.85
CA GLY A 481 31.99 -28.11 60.36
C GLY A 481 32.40 -27.94 58.90
N THR A 482 32.58 -29.03 58.15
CA THR A 482 32.91 -29.02 56.72
C THR A 482 31.65 -29.15 55.87
N ILE A 483 31.58 -28.35 54.79
CA ILE A 483 30.57 -28.46 53.74
C ILE A 483 30.94 -29.68 52.89
N THR A 484 30.07 -30.68 52.84
CA THR A 484 30.23 -31.80 51.90
C THR A 484 29.67 -31.35 50.55
N VAL A 485 30.55 -30.93 49.65
CA VAL A 485 30.19 -30.73 48.24
C VAL A 485 30.04 -32.13 47.61
N PRO A 486 28.93 -32.45 46.92
CA PRO A 486 28.82 -33.72 46.21
C PRO A 486 29.99 -33.88 45.24
N SER A 487 30.71 -35.02 45.28
CA SER A 487 31.93 -35.27 44.49
C SER A 487 31.69 -35.47 42.99
N TYR A 488 30.58 -34.96 42.44
CA TYR A 488 30.27 -35.04 41.00
C TYR A 488 30.72 -33.80 40.22
N LEU A 489 31.38 -32.83 40.87
CA LEU A 489 31.79 -31.56 40.26
C LEU A 489 33.27 -31.51 39.83
N GLU A 490 34.03 -32.60 39.97
CA GLU A 490 35.46 -32.62 39.62
C GLU A 490 35.85 -33.64 38.52
N GLU A 491 34.87 -34.25 37.84
CA GLU A 491 35.12 -35.15 36.70
C GLU A 491 34.18 -34.82 35.52
N GLU A 492 34.37 -33.66 34.87
CA GLU A 492 33.60 -33.27 33.67
C GLU A 492 34.44 -33.22 32.39
N GLU A 493 35.66 -33.80 32.39
CA GLU A 493 36.50 -33.78 31.19
C GLU A 493 36.16 -34.87 30.16
N ASP A 494 35.57 -36.01 30.55
CA ASP A 494 35.29 -37.11 29.62
C ASP A 494 33.93 -37.79 29.93
N GLU A 495 32.81 -37.17 29.57
CA GLU A 495 31.53 -37.89 29.53
C GLU A 495 31.47 -38.79 28.29
N ASP A 496 31.82 -40.07 28.45
CA ASP A 496 31.74 -41.08 27.39
C ASP A 496 30.33 -41.16 26.77
N GLU A 497 30.26 -41.27 25.45
CA GLU A 497 29.01 -41.33 24.66
C GLU A 497 28.04 -42.41 25.17
N GLU A 498 28.58 -43.54 25.63
CA GLU A 498 27.82 -44.67 26.16
C GLU A 498 27.19 -44.37 27.53
N VAL A 499 27.89 -43.60 28.37
CA VAL A 499 27.39 -43.14 29.68
C VAL A 499 26.28 -42.11 29.48
N LEU A 500 26.44 -41.20 28.53
CA LEU A 500 25.41 -40.23 28.17
C LEU A 500 24.16 -40.91 27.61
N LEU A 501 24.33 -41.90 26.73
CA LEU A 501 23.22 -42.67 26.18
C LEU A 501 22.41 -43.37 27.28
N ALA A 502 23.06 -43.92 28.30
CA ALA A 502 22.40 -44.54 29.45
C ALA A 502 21.58 -43.55 30.30
N ARG A 503 21.94 -42.25 30.29
CA ARG A 503 21.25 -41.18 31.02
C ARG A 503 20.09 -40.53 30.23
N VAL A 504 19.95 -40.81 28.93
CA VAL A 504 18.86 -40.25 28.11
C VAL A 504 17.50 -40.79 28.60
N PRO A 505 16.54 -39.92 28.97
CA PRO A 505 15.20 -40.34 29.39
C PRO A 505 14.42 -41.08 28.28
N GLU A 506 13.39 -41.85 28.66
CA GLU A 506 12.49 -42.49 27.70
C GLU A 506 11.67 -41.46 26.89
N ASP A 507 11.19 -40.42 27.56
CA ASP A 507 10.59 -39.26 26.90
C ASP A 507 11.67 -38.21 26.63
N THR A 508 11.99 -38.02 25.35
CA THR A 508 13.06 -37.12 24.92
C THR A 508 12.55 -35.71 24.60
N THR A 509 11.26 -35.41 24.78
CA THR A 509 10.64 -34.15 24.37
C THR A 509 11.38 -32.92 24.92
N THR A 510 11.69 -32.88 26.22
CA THR A 510 12.42 -31.77 26.83
C THR A 510 13.82 -31.58 26.25
N LEU A 511 14.54 -32.68 26.00
CA LEU A 511 15.88 -32.64 25.41
C LEU A 511 15.82 -32.18 23.95
N GLN A 512 14.82 -32.63 23.20
CA GLN A 512 14.55 -32.18 21.83
C GLN A 512 14.18 -30.69 21.77
N ASP A 513 13.39 -30.19 22.72
CA ASP A 513 13.04 -28.78 22.84
C ASP A 513 14.29 -27.93 23.14
N CYS A 514 15.16 -28.37 24.06
CA CYS A 514 16.44 -27.72 24.35
C CYS A 514 17.35 -27.67 23.12
N ILE A 515 17.49 -28.79 22.39
CA ILE A 515 18.29 -28.85 21.16
C ILE A 515 17.68 -27.99 20.05
N THR A 516 16.37 -27.88 19.98
CA THR A 516 15.68 -27.01 19.02
C THR A 516 15.88 -25.54 19.37
N ALA A 517 15.77 -25.18 20.65
CA ALA A 517 16.04 -23.83 21.14
C ALA A 517 17.50 -23.42 20.92
N SER A 518 18.47 -24.34 21.12
CA SER A 518 19.89 -24.06 20.90
C SER A 518 20.23 -23.74 19.43
N GLN A 519 19.43 -24.21 18.47
CA GLN A 519 19.57 -23.81 17.05
C GLN A 519 19.39 -22.30 16.84
N GLY A 520 18.58 -21.64 17.68
CA GLY A 520 18.42 -20.18 17.67
C GLY A 520 19.74 -19.48 17.98
N CYS A 521 20.43 -19.90 19.04
CA CYS A 521 21.75 -19.40 19.42
C CYS A 521 22.80 -19.68 18.34
N LEU A 522 22.81 -20.91 17.80
CA LEU A 522 23.71 -21.30 16.70
C LEU A 522 23.52 -20.38 15.48
N LEU A 523 22.28 -20.11 15.08
CA LEU A 523 21.98 -19.22 13.97
C LEU A 523 22.52 -17.80 14.21
N LEU A 524 22.41 -17.29 15.44
CA LEU A 524 22.92 -15.97 15.81
C LEU A 524 24.46 -15.92 15.81
N LEU A 525 25.13 -17.00 16.24
CA LEU A 525 26.59 -17.12 16.20
C LEU A 525 27.09 -17.14 14.75
N VAL A 526 26.49 -17.98 13.90
CA VAL A 526 26.83 -18.03 12.46
C VAL A 526 26.56 -16.68 11.78
N LEU A 527 25.51 -15.95 12.19
CA LEU A 527 25.24 -14.60 11.70
C LEU A 527 26.30 -13.58 12.17
N LYS A 528 26.73 -13.65 13.44
CA LYS A 528 27.80 -12.80 13.99
C LYS A 528 29.09 -12.98 13.18
N ASP A 529 29.52 -14.22 12.96
CA ASP A 529 30.74 -14.51 12.22
C ASP A 529 30.64 -14.10 10.76
N HIS A 530 29.49 -14.36 10.11
CA HIS A 530 29.24 -13.88 8.76
C HIS A 530 29.35 -12.35 8.65
N LEU A 531 28.78 -11.59 9.61
CA LEU A 531 28.88 -10.13 9.62
C LEU A 531 30.30 -9.64 9.88
N LYS A 532 31.07 -10.32 10.74
CA LYS A 532 32.49 -10.04 10.99
C LYS A 532 33.31 -10.17 9.71
N GLU A 533 33.14 -11.27 8.98
CA GLU A 533 33.81 -11.49 7.69
C GLU A 533 33.35 -10.50 6.61
N LEU A 534 32.03 -10.31 6.48
CA LEU A 534 31.43 -9.48 5.44
C LEU A 534 31.93 -8.04 5.48
N TYR A 535 32.14 -7.48 6.68
CA TYR A 535 32.60 -6.10 6.88
C TYR A 535 34.07 -6.00 7.35
N GLY A 536 34.72 -7.13 7.62
CA GLY A 536 36.06 -7.19 8.21
C GLY A 536 36.16 -6.50 9.57
N ILE A 537 35.23 -6.83 10.46
CA ILE A 537 35.19 -6.36 11.86
C ILE A 537 35.89 -7.41 12.73
N SER A 538 36.89 -6.99 13.51
CA SER A 538 37.62 -7.84 14.45
C SER A 538 36.99 -7.81 15.84
N ASP A 539 37.23 -8.83 16.66
CA ASP A 539 36.73 -8.89 18.04
C ASP A 539 37.23 -7.71 18.87
N ALA A 540 38.49 -7.30 18.72
CA ALA A 540 39.03 -6.09 19.35
C ALA A 540 38.19 -4.83 19.08
N LYS A 541 37.65 -4.66 17.86
CA LYS A 541 36.77 -3.52 17.53
C LYS A 541 35.39 -3.64 18.17
N ILE A 542 34.91 -4.86 18.38
CA ILE A 542 33.62 -5.12 19.04
C ILE A 542 33.75 -4.82 20.53
N THR A 543 34.82 -5.29 21.18
CA THR A 543 35.07 -5.06 22.61
C THR A 543 35.28 -3.58 22.93
N GLN A 544 35.86 -2.81 22.02
CA GLN A 544 36.03 -1.36 22.17
C GLN A 544 34.73 -0.56 21.96
N TYR A 545 33.69 -1.14 21.37
CA TYR A 545 32.46 -0.42 21.07
C TYR A 545 31.56 -0.29 22.30
N SER A 546 31.22 0.95 22.65
CA SER A 546 30.23 1.24 23.69
C SER A 546 28.95 1.87 23.10
N PRO A 547 27.75 1.31 23.38
CA PRO A 547 26.48 1.91 22.96
C PRO A 547 26.22 3.32 23.50
N SER A 548 26.93 3.71 24.55
CA SER A 548 26.84 5.00 25.25
C SER A 548 27.74 6.07 24.63
N GLU A 549 28.72 5.67 23.81
CA GLU A 549 29.64 6.61 23.15
C GLU A 549 28.97 7.40 22.02
N SER A 550 29.55 8.55 21.71
CA SER A 550 28.97 9.47 20.73
C SER A 550 28.89 8.83 19.34
N ALA A 551 27.72 8.93 18.70
CA ALA A 551 27.47 8.29 17.40
C ALA A 551 28.46 8.71 16.31
N LYS A 552 28.98 9.94 16.38
CA LYS A 552 29.93 10.51 15.41
C LYS A 552 31.23 9.72 15.29
N ILE A 553 31.64 8.99 16.33
CA ILE A 553 32.89 8.21 16.34
C ILE A 553 32.77 7.00 15.40
N TYR A 554 31.57 6.41 15.30
CA TYR A 554 31.33 5.12 14.64
C TYR A 554 30.47 5.23 13.37
N GLU A 555 30.09 6.43 12.94
CA GLU A 555 29.27 6.68 11.74
C GLU A 555 30.08 6.73 10.43
N LYS A 556 31.15 5.94 10.32
CA LYS A 556 31.89 5.80 9.05
C LYS A 556 31.19 4.78 8.14
N ALA A 557 31.09 5.11 6.86
CA ALA A 557 30.58 4.17 5.86
C ALA A 557 31.47 2.91 5.82
N VAL A 558 30.85 1.74 5.86
CA VAL A 558 31.54 0.44 5.85
C VAL A 558 31.39 -0.19 4.47
N SER A 559 32.49 -0.69 3.90
CA SER A 559 32.49 -1.43 2.64
C SER A 559 32.40 -2.94 2.89
N ARG A 560 31.71 -3.66 2.00
CA ARG A 560 31.73 -5.13 2.02
C ARG A 560 33.11 -5.61 1.56
N LYS A 561 33.75 -6.47 2.36
CA LYS A 561 35.06 -7.08 2.07
C LYS A 561 34.95 -8.48 1.49
N SER A 562 33.81 -9.14 1.70
CA SER A 562 33.50 -10.46 1.17
C SER A 562 32.21 -10.41 0.35
N HIS A 563 32.08 -11.34 -0.59
CA HIS A 563 30.85 -11.60 -1.35
C HIS A 563 30.23 -12.96 -0.97
N SER A 564 30.70 -13.59 0.12
CA SER A 564 30.10 -14.81 0.63
C SER A 564 28.62 -14.59 0.95
N CYS A 565 27.80 -15.57 0.60
CA CYS A 565 26.38 -15.55 0.95
C CYS A 565 26.18 -16.16 2.33
N PHE A 566 25.29 -15.57 3.12
CA PHE A 566 24.89 -16.14 4.41
C PHE A 566 24.13 -17.46 4.18
N ASP A 567 24.72 -18.57 4.61
CA ASP A 567 24.16 -19.92 4.45
C ASP A 567 24.35 -20.75 5.74
N PRO A 568 23.41 -20.67 6.71
CA PRO A 568 23.48 -21.42 7.96
C PRO A 568 23.09 -22.89 7.74
N LYS A 569 23.99 -23.68 7.14
CA LYS A 569 23.74 -25.06 6.70
C LYS A 569 23.17 -25.97 7.80
N ALA A 570 23.73 -25.92 9.00
CA ALA A 570 23.29 -26.72 10.15
C ALA A 570 21.84 -26.41 10.54
N THR A 571 21.51 -25.13 10.74
CA THR A 571 20.14 -24.69 11.06
C THR A 571 19.15 -25.06 9.95
N ILE A 572 19.55 -24.91 8.69
CA ILE A 572 18.72 -25.28 7.53
C ILE A 572 18.45 -26.78 7.51
N LEU A 573 19.46 -27.61 7.79
CA LEU A 573 19.32 -29.06 7.85
C LEU A 573 18.34 -29.47 8.95
N LYS A 574 18.48 -28.90 10.16
CA LYS A 574 17.58 -29.19 11.28
C LYS A 574 16.14 -28.79 10.99
N LEU A 575 15.92 -27.62 10.37
CA LEU A 575 14.58 -27.19 9.94
C LEU A 575 13.94 -28.14 8.91
N LYS A 576 14.73 -28.80 8.07
CA LYS A 576 14.23 -29.80 7.10
C LYS A 576 13.88 -31.13 7.75
N GLN A 577 14.59 -31.51 8.82
CA GLN A 577 14.32 -32.75 9.56
C GLN A 577 12.98 -32.68 10.33
N GLY A 578 12.54 -31.48 10.72
CA GLY A 578 11.29 -31.28 11.45
C GLY A 578 11.37 -31.70 12.92
N SER A 579 10.20 -31.83 13.58
CA SER A 579 10.11 -32.30 14.96
C SER A 579 10.00 -33.82 14.99
N PRO A 580 10.96 -34.54 15.60
CA PRO A 580 10.89 -35.99 15.75
C PRO A 580 9.81 -36.41 16.77
N PRO A 581 9.41 -37.70 16.82
CA PRO A 581 8.49 -38.22 17.84
C PRO A 581 9.11 -38.14 19.26
N SER A 582 8.24 -38.12 20.28
CA SER A 582 8.66 -38.00 21.70
C SER A 582 9.49 -39.18 22.20
N VAL A 583 9.17 -40.38 21.72
CA VAL A 583 9.92 -41.60 21.98
C VAL A 583 10.78 -41.92 20.75
N LEU A 584 12.08 -42.00 20.97
CA LEU A 584 13.09 -42.24 19.95
C LEU A 584 13.57 -43.70 20.01
N ASP A 585 13.94 -44.26 18.85
CA ASP A 585 14.69 -45.51 18.81
C ASP A 585 16.13 -45.29 19.30
N GLU A 586 16.83 -46.40 19.57
CA GLU A 586 18.19 -46.36 20.12
C GLU A 586 19.18 -45.59 19.23
N ALA A 587 19.03 -45.74 17.90
CA ALA A 587 19.81 -45.00 16.91
C ALA A 587 19.55 -43.48 16.96
N SER A 588 18.29 -43.05 17.09
CA SER A 588 17.96 -41.62 17.18
C SER A 588 18.33 -41.03 18.54
N ARG A 589 18.29 -41.82 19.62
CA ARG A 589 18.83 -41.42 20.93
C ARG A 589 20.33 -41.19 20.88
N LYS A 590 21.08 -42.07 20.20
CA LYS A 590 22.52 -41.91 19.98
C LYS A 590 22.83 -40.63 19.18
N ALA A 591 22.12 -40.41 18.08
CA ALA A 591 22.24 -39.19 17.29
C ALA A 591 21.86 -37.89 18.05
N LEU A 592 21.05 -38.00 19.10
CA LEU A 592 20.70 -36.88 19.98
C LEU A 592 21.85 -36.53 20.94
N VAL A 593 22.56 -37.55 21.44
CA VAL A 593 23.77 -37.40 22.25
C VAL A 593 24.90 -36.77 21.42
N ASP A 594 25.10 -37.24 20.19
CA ASP A 594 26.07 -36.64 19.24
C ASP A 594 25.79 -35.14 19.04
N GLN A 595 24.53 -34.77 18.81
CA GLN A 595 24.14 -33.36 18.65
C GLN A 595 24.39 -32.52 19.90
N TYR A 596 24.24 -33.10 21.10
CA TYR A 596 24.56 -32.44 22.35
C TYR A 596 26.07 -32.22 22.51
N LEU A 597 26.88 -33.25 22.23
CA LEU A 597 28.33 -33.17 22.31
C LEU A 597 28.91 -32.16 21.31
N ASP A 598 28.42 -32.17 20.07
CA ASP A 598 28.77 -31.17 19.05
C ASP A 598 28.46 -29.75 19.53
N PHE A 599 27.31 -29.56 20.19
CA PHE A 599 26.93 -28.28 20.75
C PHE A 599 27.81 -27.86 21.93
N LYS A 600 28.12 -28.78 22.86
CA LYS A 600 29.04 -28.55 24.00
C LYS A 600 30.41 -28.09 23.47
N GLN A 601 30.95 -28.81 22.48
CA GLN A 601 32.24 -28.47 21.87
C GLN A 601 32.20 -27.12 21.13
N LEU A 602 31.09 -26.78 20.50
CA LEU A 602 30.93 -25.48 19.85
C LEU A 602 30.89 -24.33 20.87
N MET A 603 30.19 -24.51 21.98
CA MET A 603 30.14 -23.51 23.07
C MET A 603 31.54 -23.27 23.65
N LEU A 604 32.31 -24.33 23.91
CA LEU A 604 33.71 -24.25 24.37
C LEU A 604 34.64 -23.51 23.39
N LYS A 605 34.34 -23.53 22.08
CA LYS A 605 35.11 -22.75 21.09
C LYS A 605 34.82 -21.25 21.12
N PHE A 606 33.64 -20.85 21.58
CA PHE A 606 33.23 -19.44 21.64
C PHE A 606 33.47 -18.80 23.01
N ASP A 607 33.73 -19.62 24.03
CA ASP A 607 34.11 -19.24 25.38
C ASP A 607 35.41 -19.99 25.74
N PRO A 608 36.55 -19.68 25.09
CA PRO A 608 37.82 -20.22 25.54
C PRO A 608 38.03 -19.71 26.97
N ASP A 609 38.28 -20.61 27.91
CA ASP A 609 38.61 -20.24 29.29
C ASP A 609 39.62 -19.08 29.27
N ASP A 610 39.30 -17.98 29.96
CA ASP A 610 40.18 -16.83 30.19
C ASP A 610 41.34 -17.26 31.14
N ASP A 611 42.08 -18.29 30.76
CA ASP A 611 43.32 -18.74 31.39
C ASP A 611 44.48 -18.27 30.51
N ASP A 612 44.75 -16.96 30.53
CA ASP A 612 46.09 -16.35 30.40
C ASP A 612 45.99 -14.81 30.28
N ASP A 613 45.38 -14.14 31.26
CA ASP A 613 45.66 -12.72 31.52
C ASP A 613 46.39 -12.60 32.87
N GLU A 614 47.66 -12.98 32.86
CA GLU A 614 48.63 -12.53 33.86
C GLU A 614 48.70 -10.99 33.76
N ILE A 615 47.96 -10.31 34.65
CA ILE A 615 47.98 -8.85 34.78
C ILE A 615 49.41 -8.42 35.14
N GLN A 616 50.23 -8.11 34.13
CA GLN A 616 51.44 -7.31 34.31
C GLN A 616 51.01 -5.86 34.59
N LEU A 617 50.79 -5.56 35.87
CA LEU A 617 50.80 -4.19 36.40
C LEU A 617 52.16 -3.55 36.07
N LYS A 618 52.26 -2.83 34.94
CA LYS A 618 53.33 -1.85 34.74
C LYS A 618 52.96 -0.56 35.48
N PRO A 619 53.82 -0.04 36.37
CA PRO A 619 53.58 1.26 37.01
C PRO A 619 53.68 2.39 35.97
N PRO A 620 52.93 3.49 36.15
CA PRO A 620 52.90 4.57 35.18
C PRO A 620 54.26 5.28 35.15
N THR A 621 54.92 5.26 33.99
CA THR A 621 56.11 6.05 33.74
C THR A 621 55.68 7.47 33.38
N ILE A 622 55.80 8.40 34.31
CA ILE A 622 55.68 9.84 34.05
C ILE A 622 56.90 10.26 33.23
N LYS A 623 56.70 10.64 31.96
CA LYS A 623 57.70 11.41 31.20
C LYS A 623 57.44 12.90 31.42
N ALA A 624 58.30 13.50 32.24
CA ALA A 624 58.47 14.94 32.33
C ALA A 624 59.11 15.46 31.03
N GLY A 625 58.47 16.46 30.42
CA GLY A 625 59.09 17.41 29.51
C GLY A 625 59.23 18.73 30.25
N VAL A 626 60.48 19.19 30.38
CA VAL A 626 60.93 20.39 31.09
C VAL A 626 60.65 21.62 30.23
N ASP A 627 60.17 22.70 30.85
CA ASP A 627 60.63 24.06 30.56
C ASP A 627 60.60 24.89 31.86
N GLU A 628 61.53 25.86 31.92
CA GLU A 628 62.26 26.35 33.08
C GLU A 628 61.54 27.31 34.06
N VAL A 629 61.86 27.11 35.34
CA VAL A 629 62.20 28.02 36.45
C VAL A 629 62.09 29.55 36.26
N VAL A 630 61.49 30.26 37.25
CA VAL A 630 62.13 31.30 38.12
C VAL A 630 61.14 31.85 39.19
N VAL A 631 61.45 31.55 40.47
CA VAL A 631 61.54 32.34 41.75
C VAL A 631 60.52 33.49 41.99
N VAL A 632 59.88 33.68 43.16
CA VAL A 632 60.39 34.42 44.36
C VAL A 632 59.40 34.40 45.56
N GLU A 633 59.97 34.11 46.75
CA GLU A 633 59.72 34.52 48.16
C GLU A 633 58.50 34.13 49.04
N SER A 634 58.92 33.90 50.28
CA SER A 634 58.31 33.52 51.56
C SER A 634 57.73 34.67 52.37
N SER A 635 56.78 34.40 53.28
CA SER A 635 56.78 34.96 54.66
C SER A 635 55.73 34.33 55.58
N ASP A 636 56.08 34.27 56.86
CA ASP A 636 55.52 33.52 58.01
C ASP A 636 54.15 33.93 58.59
N ASN A 637 53.55 32.98 59.34
CA ASN A 637 52.80 33.05 60.62
C ASN A 637 51.77 34.18 60.91
N ASN A 638 50.51 33.85 61.24
CA ASN A 638 50.03 33.50 62.61
C ASN A 638 48.46 33.43 62.76
N ALA A 639 47.98 32.38 63.46
CA ALA A 639 46.78 32.22 64.32
C ALA A 639 45.29 32.44 63.89
N ILE A 640 44.58 31.31 63.66
CA ILE A 640 43.37 30.73 64.33
C ILE A 640 42.08 31.56 64.58
N HIS A 641 40.94 31.09 64.05
CA HIS A 641 39.73 30.75 64.84
C HIS A 641 38.76 29.78 64.12
N ILE A 642 38.34 28.74 64.85
CA ILE A 642 37.40 27.64 64.51
C ILE A 642 35.95 28.11 64.66
N VAL A 643 35.01 27.70 63.77
CA VAL A 643 33.65 27.16 64.05
C VAL A 643 33.06 26.52 62.77
N LEU A 644 32.57 25.28 62.89
CA LEU A 644 31.75 24.54 61.91
C LEU A 644 30.32 24.36 62.47
N PRO A 645 29.27 24.42 61.64
CA PRO A 645 28.00 23.73 61.89
C PRO A 645 27.54 22.85 60.69
N PRO A 646 26.53 21.96 60.85
CA PRO A 646 26.63 20.53 60.47
C PRO A 646 25.67 20.04 59.36
N GLN A 647 25.84 18.76 58.99
CA GLN A 647 25.02 17.96 58.05
C GLN A 647 23.55 17.73 58.50
N PRO A 648 22.68 17.34 57.55
CA PRO A 648 21.69 16.30 57.82
C PRO A 648 21.58 15.20 56.73
N GLN A 649 20.85 14.15 57.12
CA GLN A 649 20.89 12.74 56.76
C GLN A 649 20.02 12.28 55.57
N ILE A 650 20.28 11.02 55.19
CA ILE A 650 19.67 10.15 54.17
C ILE A 650 18.17 9.90 54.38
N GLN A 651 17.38 9.91 53.30
CA GLN A 651 16.07 9.24 53.23
C GLN A 651 15.82 8.61 51.84
N SER A 652 15.23 7.42 51.87
CA SER A 652 15.06 6.40 50.84
C SER A 652 14.03 6.72 49.74
N LEU A 653 14.28 6.21 48.52
CA LEU A 653 13.33 6.17 47.40
C LEU A 653 12.55 4.84 47.39
N PRO A 654 11.23 4.82 47.09
CA PRO A 654 10.41 3.61 47.14
C PRO A 654 10.42 2.79 45.84
N GLN A 655 10.17 1.49 46.04
CA GLN A 655 10.19 0.37 45.11
C GLN A 655 9.14 0.43 43.99
N GLN A 656 9.51 -0.12 42.83
CA GLN A 656 8.61 -0.50 41.72
C GLN A 656 7.66 -1.63 42.15
N PRO A 657 6.37 -1.62 41.76
CA PRO A 657 5.53 -2.79 41.91
C PRO A 657 5.84 -3.83 40.83
N GLN A 658 5.94 -5.07 41.30
CA GLN A 658 6.23 -6.29 40.56
C GLN A 658 5.09 -6.73 39.63
N SER A 659 5.51 -7.55 38.65
CA SER A 659 4.77 -8.50 37.82
C SER A 659 3.52 -9.14 38.44
N LEU A 660 2.44 -9.22 37.65
CA LEU A 660 1.34 -10.16 37.88
C LEU A 660 1.23 -11.17 36.74
N VAL A 661 1.12 -12.42 37.18
CA VAL A 661 1.11 -13.69 36.47
C VAL A 661 -0.20 -13.86 35.68
N PHE A 662 -0.12 -14.34 34.43
CA PHE A 662 -1.29 -14.80 33.67
C PHE A 662 -1.61 -16.25 34.04
N GLN A 663 -2.76 -16.47 34.69
CA GLN A 663 -3.43 -17.77 34.75
C GLN A 663 -4.67 -17.75 33.86
N THR A 664 -4.78 -18.79 33.05
CA THR A 664 -5.95 -19.19 32.26
C THR A 664 -7.10 -19.61 33.16
N GLY A 665 -8.32 -19.11 32.90
CA GLY A 665 -9.54 -19.61 33.53
C GLY A 665 -10.79 -18.87 33.06
N TYR A 666 -11.71 -19.59 32.43
CA TYR A 666 -13.06 -19.14 32.09
C TYR A 666 -13.89 -18.90 33.36
N SER A 667 -14.51 -17.73 33.50
CA SER A 667 -15.76 -17.56 34.26
C SER A 667 -16.49 -16.26 33.88
N GLU A 668 -17.80 -16.40 33.69
CA GLU A 668 -18.77 -15.33 33.45
C GLU A 668 -18.89 -14.39 34.65
N GLN A 669 -19.01 -13.07 34.45
CA GLN A 669 -19.93 -12.21 35.24
C GLN A 669 -19.99 -10.74 34.78
N LYS A 670 -21.22 -10.34 34.44
CA LYS A 670 -22.00 -9.13 34.81
C LYS A 670 -21.40 -7.72 34.66
N ASP A 671 -22.17 -6.92 33.91
CA ASP A 671 -22.08 -5.47 33.71
C ASP A 671 -21.90 -4.63 34.98
N ILE A 672 -20.87 -3.77 34.96
CA ILE A 672 -20.76 -2.57 35.81
C ILE A 672 -20.24 -1.42 34.92
N PRO A 673 -20.88 -0.23 34.91
CA PRO A 673 -20.51 0.85 34.01
C PRO A 673 -19.27 1.62 34.49
N HIS A 674 -18.28 1.82 33.62
CA HIS A 674 -17.10 2.64 33.89
C HIS A 674 -17.31 4.11 33.48
N LYS A 675 -16.97 5.01 34.42
CA LYS A 675 -17.11 6.48 34.35
C LYS A 675 -16.08 7.11 33.40
N ILE A 676 -16.55 8.03 32.56
CA ILE A 676 -15.76 8.86 31.62
C ILE A 676 -15.09 10.03 32.37
N PRO A 677 -13.83 10.41 32.08
CA PRO A 677 -13.20 11.62 32.65
C PRO A 677 -13.84 12.91 32.09
N LYS A 678 -14.20 13.84 32.98
CA LYS A 678 -14.80 15.15 32.63
C LYS A 678 -13.78 16.07 31.96
N LEU A 679 -14.09 16.53 30.75
CA LEU A 679 -13.40 17.62 30.04
C LEU A 679 -13.78 18.98 30.66
N THR A 680 -12.79 19.75 31.12
CA THR A 680 -12.96 21.12 31.61
C THR A 680 -12.85 22.11 30.45
N ILE A 681 -13.95 22.80 30.12
CA ILE A 681 -13.98 23.87 29.12
C ILE A 681 -13.53 25.18 29.80
N VAL A 682 -12.46 25.78 29.29
CA VAL A 682 -12.01 27.14 29.68
C VAL A 682 -12.65 28.15 28.72
N PRO A 683 -13.50 29.08 29.17
CA PRO A 683 -14.07 30.11 28.30
C PRO A 683 -13.06 31.25 28.04
N PRO A 684 -13.04 31.85 26.83
CA PRO A 684 -12.12 32.93 26.50
C PRO A 684 -12.53 34.26 27.16
N ARG A 685 -11.53 35.03 27.62
CA ARG A 685 -11.72 36.36 28.24
C ARG A 685 -12.24 37.39 27.21
N PRO A 686 -13.17 38.28 27.59
CA PRO A 686 -13.62 39.37 26.74
C PRO A 686 -12.58 40.52 26.69
N PRO A 687 -12.50 41.26 25.58
CA PRO A 687 -11.59 42.40 25.44
C PRO A 687 -12.14 43.65 26.16
N GLU A 688 -11.23 44.35 26.85
CA GLU A 688 -11.48 45.60 27.57
C GLU A 688 -11.82 46.76 26.60
N VAL A 689 -12.91 47.45 26.93
CA VAL A 689 -13.38 48.67 26.25
C VAL A 689 -12.72 49.88 26.93
N LYS A 690 -11.93 50.66 26.19
CA LYS A 690 -11.58 52.04 26.60
C LYS A 690 -12.72 52.97 26.20
N GLU A 691 -13.29 53.62 27.21
CA GLU A 691 -14.28 54.68 27.08
C GLU A 691 -13.69 55.94 26.43
N THR A 692 -14.35 56.47 25.40
CA THR A 692 -14.40 57.91 25.13
C THR A 692 -15.83 58.30 24.79
N ARG A 693 -16.42 59.13 25.65
CA ARG A 693 -17.82 59.60 25.61
C ARG A 693 -18.07 60.65 24.52
N HIS A 694 -19.23 60.48 23.87
CA HIS A 694 -20.22 61.45 23.38
C HIS A 694 -19.80 62.68 22.53
N HIS A 695 -20.39 62.82 21.33
CA HIS A 695 -21.54 63.72 21.14
C HIS A 695 -22.34 63.43 19.85
N ARG A 696 -23.63 63.78 19.92
CA ARG A 696 -24.76 63.40 19.06
C ARG A 696 -25.12 64.60 18.18
N SER A 697 -25.32 64.44 16.87
CA SER A 697 -26.23 65.31 16.10
C SER A 697 -26.75 64.65 14.83
N HIS A 698 -28.09 64.60 14.71
CA HIS A 698 -28.82 64.40 13.46
C HIS A 698 -28.73 65.66 12.58
N LYS A 699 -28.59 65.50 11.24
CA LYS A 699 -29.45 66.19 10.24
C LYS A 699 -29.08 65.88 8.76
N SER A 700 -30.12 65.46 8.02
CA SER A 700 -30.56 65.86 6.66
C SER A 700 -29.61 65.94 5.45
N HIS A 701 -29.93 65.11 4.45
CA HIS A 701 -30.08 65.38 3.00
C HIS A 701 -29.69 66.77 2.43
N ARG A 702 -28.75 66.84 1.47
CA ARG A 702 -28.86 67.63 0.21
C ARG A 702 -27.74 67.36 -0.82
N LEU A 703 -28.08 67.66 -2.07
CA LEU A 703 -27.44 67.36 -3.36
C LEU A 703 -26.20 68.22 -3.74
N GLU A 704 -25.49 67.71 -4.76
CA GLU A 704 -24.81 68.41 -5.88
C GLU A 704 -23.51 69.22 -5.64
N LYS A 705 -22.38 68.80 -6.26
CA LYS A 705 -21.81 69.42 -7.49
C LYS A 705 -20.44 68.87 -7.91
N HIS A 706 -20.27 68.85 -9.24
CA HIS A 706 -19.05 68.66 -10.03
C HIS A 706 -17.78 69.40 -9.57
N LYS A 707 -16.61 68.79 -9.85
CA LYS A 707 -15.44 69.53 -10.40
C LYS A 707 -14.54 68.62 -11.27
N LYS A 708 -14.32 69.06 -12.51
CA LYS A 708 -13.36 68.57 -13.51
C LYS A 708 -12.02 69.31 -13.40
N HIS A 709 -11.03 68.77 -14.13
CA HIS A 709 -9.71 69.29 -14.57
C HIS A 709 -8.51 68.67 -13.81
N ARG A 710 -7.42 68.21 -14.46
CA ARG A 710 -6.86 68.59 -15.77
C ARG A 710 -5.81 67.57 -16.27
N HIS A 711 -5.77 67.33 -17.58
CA HIS A 711 -4.67 66.66 -18.29
C HIS A 711 -3.35 67.46 -18.27
N LYS A 712 -2.21 66.74 -18.23
CA LYS A 712 -0.94 67.20 -18.80
C LYS A 712 -0.27 66.05 -19.55
N LYS A 713 0.06 66.31 -20.82
CA LYS A 713 0.67 65.42 -21.82
C LYS A 713 2.02 66.04 -22.23
N LYS A 714 3.04 65.21 -22.52
CA LYS A 714 4.32 65.41 -23.24
C LYS A 714 5.43 64.66 -22.48
N ARG A 715 6.39 63.95 -23.08
CA ARG A 715 6.86 63.84 -24.48
C ARG A 715 7.72 62.57 -24.61
N ARG A 716 7.72 61.97 -25.81
CA ARG A 716 8.68 60.95 -26.29
C ARG A 716 10.11 61.50 -26.33
N ARG A 717 11.10 60.61 -26.15
CA ARG A 717 12.41 60.67 -26.82
C ARG A 717 12.75 59.28 -27.37
N TYR A 718 13.14 59.28 -28.64
CA TYR A 718 13.83 58.22 -29.37
C TYR A 718 15.34 58.50 -29.25
N GLY A 719 16.15 57.46 -29.29
CA GLY A 719 17.60 57.51 -29.47
C GLY A 719 18.07 56.11 -29.82
N ASP A 720 18.36 55.89 -31.10
CA ASP A 720 19.24 54.83 -31.60
C ASP A 720 20.69 55.18 -31.20
N ASP A 721 21.52 54.15 -30.98
CA ASP A 721 22.84 54.01 -31.61
C ASP A 721 23.46 52.64 -31.25
N GLU A 722 23.67 51.87 -32.32
CA GLU A 722 24.73 50.94 -32.72
C GLU A 722 25.72 50.26 -31.73
N GLU A 723 26.06 49.03 -32.15
CA GLU A 723 27.32 48.29 -32.00
C GLU A 723 27.75 47.80 -30.60
N ASN A 724 27.67 46.47 -30.37
CA ASN A 724 28.89 45.65 -30.44
C ASN A 724 28.61 44.14 -30.49
N SER A 725 29.48 43.48 -31.24
CA SER A 725 29.61 42.07 -31.61
C SER A 725 30.21 41.18 -30.51
N GLU A 726 30.32 39.87 -30.84
CA GLU A 726 31.12 38.79 -30.19
C GLU A 726 30.43 38.03 -29.05
N HIS A 727 30.34 36.69 -28.96
CA HIS A 727 30.88 35.48 -29.61
C HIS A 727 29.91 34.36 -29.12
N GLU A 728 29.27 33.46 -29.90
CA GLU A 728 29.70 32.35 -30.76
C GLU A 728 30.71 31.34 -30.17
N PHE A 729 30.23 30.09 -30.00
CA PHE A 729 30.85 28.72 -30.04
C PHE A 729 30.54 27.87 -28.80
N SER A 730 29.66 26.86 -28.92
CA SER A 730 29.90 25.44 -29.32
C SER A 730 30.25 24.52 -28.14
N ASP A 731 29.33 23.60 -27.83
CA ASP A 731 29.44 22.11 -27.85
C ASP A 731 30.80 21.42 -27.53
N PRO A 732 30.86 20.09 -27.26
CA PRO A 732 29.97 19.12 -26.58
C PRO A 732 30.74 18.18 -25.60
N ASP A 733 30.03 17.21 -25.00
CA ASP A 733 30.43 15.85 -24.55
C ASP A 733 31.87 15.51 -24.09
N PHE A 734 32.00 14.81 -22.93
CA PHE A 734 32.42 13.39 -22.88
C PHE A 734 32.51 12.81 -21.44
N LEU A 735 31.99 11.58 -21.30
CA LEU A 735 32.33 10.45 -20.40
C LEU A 735 33.07 10.71 -19.06
N VAL A 736 32.47 10.24 -17.94
CA VAL A 736 32.85 9.01 -17.17
C VAL A 736 31.60 8.47 -16.48
#